data_AF-A0AAQ4E9Q8-F1
#
_entry.id   AF-A0AAQ4E9Q8-F1
#
_cell.length_a   1.000
_cell.length_b   1.000
_cell.length_c   1.000
_cell.angle_alpha   90.00
_cell.angle_beta   90.00
_cell.angle_gamma   90.00
#
_symmetry.space_group_name_H-M   'P 1'
#
loop_
_entity.id
_entity.type
_entity.pdbx_description
1 polymer ?
#
loop_
_entity_poly.entity_id
_entity_poly.type
_entity_poly.pdbx_seq_one_letter_code
_entity_poly.pdbx_strand_id
1 'polypeptide(L)'
;METIEERQQRLEKERLRQEGRNVANRQKRALETPEEREQRLEKEWPRRETEKENRKRRRIEEAAMRQLQQRQTSEIAAERRREHATRVAEFDAATREFAKRFTNNPFGYACSVCARLWHKEKLTPVTPAMFSTLCQAFPEWTDNQLAGAVVCNTCKGSLRKQKIPFYSTSNGYKYPPMPKGLPRLNPVAERLVSPRIPFVQIRRLMNWKNGQYGIKGPIVNVPVSTDAMLKQLPRNVDDQHQILVNIKRRRIDKGVYLADEVSREVLLPWIKVLQYSPLYRHYGITFDIDRVMEMIAEAEQNTGADLEDCDDGAEDEDSPMFEAAALMMDQRTLMFDEDEMLNHTMTMAPGEGQRPISILYDTHAEELSFPQIYLGHPRYIKPEARPSVTSMAASEILRSDRRGALPDHVLYMGAKVVRYRVGDNMKAFFKSAPGLQALTREDVENPEKVQNLVERDLGFMKGVPNNVQYWHTRKGELFAMIRQLGKPTAFLTLSASEMHWPDLLKFLKKLKVAKDEVDYDEEEMDRYYAAVLVNEDPVVCAIYFEHMVRVIMQILCNKRISPFRPNHVVEYFKRIEFQHRGSAHAQILLWLANAPNEQVENGGMPETVALPERILSLNNEALARPRCQRHEHTHMCYKGSRKTCRFNFPLWPMP
;
A
#
# COMPACT_ATOMS: atom_id res chain seq x y z
N MET A 1 -37.21 -51.04 -15.82
CA MET A 1 -35.77 -51.27 -16.07
C MET A 1 -35.47 -52.67 -15.58
N GLU A 2 -35.03 -53.55 -16.47
CA GLU A 2 -34.64 -54.91 -16.11
C GLU A 2 -33.44 -54.86 -15.15
N THR A 3 -33.53 -55.53 -14.02
CA THR A 3 -32.44 -55.55 -13.03
C THR A 3 -31.24 -56.34 -13.57
N ILE A 4 -30.05 -56.06 -13.04
CA ILE A 4 -28.81 -56.73 -13.47
C ILE A 4 -28.94 -58.25 -13.30
N GLU A 5 -29.60 -58.71 -12.23
CA GLU A 5 -29.85 -60.13 -11.96
C GLU A 5 -30.82 -60.77 -12.96
N GLU A 6 -31.93 -60.10 -13.31
CA GLU A 6 -32.88 -60.59 -14.32
C GLU A 6 -32.20 -60.74 -15.70
N ARG A 7 -31.33 -59.78 -16.05
CA ARG A 7 -30.55 -59.82 -17.29
C ARG A 7 -29.56 -60.99 -17.30
N GLN A 8 -28.89 -61.27 -16.18
CA GLN A 8 -27.96 -62.39 -16.06
C GLN A 8 -28.68 -63.74 -16.14
N GLN A 9 -29.81 -63.90 -15.46
CA GLN A 9 -30.60 -65.14 -15.51
C GLN A 9 -31.15 -65.42 -16.92
N ARG A 10 -31.59 -64.39 -17.65
CA ARG A 10 -32.03 -64.55 -19.05
C ARG A 10 -30.88 -65.03 -19.95
N LEU A 11 -29.70 -64.42 -19.82
CA LEU A 11 -28.52 -64.78 -20.60
C LEU A 11 -28.04 -66.20 -20.29
N GLU A 12 -28.08 -66.62 -19.01
CA GLU A 12 -27.71 -67.97 -18.60
C GLU A 12 -28.70 -69.02 -19.13
N LYS A 13 -30.00 -68.71 -19.12
CA LYS A 13 -31.04 -69.58 -19.69
C LYS A 13 -30.93 -69.71 -21.21
N GLU A 14 -30.52 -68.66 -21.90
CA GLU A 14 -30.19 -68.73 -23.33
C GLU A 14 -28.93 -69.57 -23.58
N ARG A 15 -27.87 -69.40 -22.78
CA ARG A 15 -26.64 -70.18 -22.90
C ARG A 15 -26.92 -71.68 -22.75
N LEU A 16 -27.66 -72.08 -21.72
CA LEU A 16 -28.05 -73.48 -21.47
C LEU A 16 -28.91 -74.06 -22.60
N ARG A 17 -29.85 -73.27 -23.15
CA ARG A 17 -30.64 -73.69 -24.33
C ARG A 17 -29.77 -73.91 -25.56
N GLN A 18 -28.76 -73.07 -25.76
CA GLN A 18 -27.84 -73.15 -26.89
C GLN A 18 -26.88 -74.33 -26.76
N GLU A 19 -26.37 -74.58 -25.55
CA GLU A 19 -25.57 -75.76 -25.21
C GLU A 19 -26.36 -77.05 -25.44
N GLY A 20 -27.63 -77.11 -25.00
CA GLY A 20 -28.50 -78.26 -25.25
C GLY A 20 -28.70 -78.56 -26.74
N ARG A 21 -28.92 -77.53 -27.58
CA ARG A 21 -28.99 -77.69 -29.06
C ARG A 21 -27.67 -78.17 -29.65
N ASN A 22 -26.54 -77.68 -29.13
CA ASN A 22 -25.22 -78.08 -29.61
C ASN A 22 -24.89 -79.54 -29.28
N VAL A 23 -25.30 -80.02 -28.10
CA VAL A 23 -25.18 -81.44 -27.70
C VAL A 23 -26.05 -82.32 -28.59
N ALA A 24 -27.31 -81.96 -28.82
CA ALA A 24 -28.20 -82.69 -29.72
C ALA A 24 -27.66 -82.75 -31.16
N ASN A 25 -27.12 -81.64 -31.67
CA ASN A 25 -26.49 -81.60 -32.99
C ASN A 25 -25.20 -82.44 -33.06
N ARG A 26 -24.41 -82.52 -31.97
CA ARG A 26 -23.22 -83.39 -31.90
C ARG A 26 -23.60 -84.87 -31.92
N GLN A 27 -24.63 -85.26 -31.16
CA GLN A 27 -25.13 -86.64 -31.16
C GLN A 27 -25.69 -87.02 -32.53
N LYS A 28 -26.43 -86.12 -33.18
CA LYS A 28 -26.94 -86.33 -34.54
C LYS A 28 -25.81 -86.50 -35.57
N ARG A 29 -24.73 -85.72 -35.45
CA ARG A 29 -23.52 -85.82 -36.30
C ARG A 29 -22.70 -87.10 -36.07
N ALA A 30 -22.79 -87.71 -34.89
CA ALA A 30 -22.06 -88.94 -34.56
C ALA A 30 -22.71 -90.20 -35.17
N LEU A 31 -23.98 -90.10 -35.58
CA LEU A 31 -24.77 -91.17 -36.21
C LEU A 31 -24.86 -91.02 -37.74
N GLU A 32 -24.21 -90.01 -38.33
CA GLU A 32 -24.20 -89.76 -39.78
C GLU A 32 -23.37 -90.82 -40.52
N THR A 33 -23.89 -91.34 -41.63
CA THR A 33 -23.12 -92.17 -42.56
C THR A 33 -22.08 -91.33 -43.34
N PRO A 34 -21.03 -91.94 -43.92
CA PRO A 34 -19.99 -91.20 -44.65
C PRO A 34 -20.53 -90.30 -45.77
N GLU A 35 -21.53 -90.78 -46.52
CA GLU A 35 -22.17 -90.04 -47.63
C GLU A 35 -23.01 -88.86 -47.13
N GLU A 36 -23.78 -89.03 -46.04
CA GLU A 36 -24.56 -87.94 -45.43
C GLU A 36 -23.67 -86.84 -44.85
N ARG A 37 -22.51 -87.22 -44.31
CA ARG A 37 -21.50 -86.28 -43.81
C ARG A 37 -20.90 -85.46 -44.94
N GLU A 38 -20.63 -86.08 -46.09
CA GLU A 38 -20.06 -85.41 -47.26
C GLU A 38 -21.06 -84.40 -47.86
N GLN A 39 -22.32 -84.80 -48.06
CA GLN A 39 -23.38 -83.88 -48.54
C GLN A 39 -23.63 -82.70 -47.60
N ARG A 40 -23.54 -82.90 -46.27
CA ARG A 40 -23.65 -81.79 -45.30
C ARG A 40 -22.46 -80.86 -45.38
N LEU A 41 -21.24 -81.39 -45.49
CA LEU A 41 -20.03 -80.57 -45.62
C LEU A 41 -20.07 -79.77 -46.93
N GLU A 42 -20.54 -80.37 -48.03
CA GLU A 42 -20.69 -79.71 -49.32
C GLU A 42 -21.74 -78.58 -49.29
N LYS A 43 -22.87 -78.77 -48.59
CA LYS A 43 -23.87 -77.71 -48.34
C LYS A 43 -23.42 -76.63 -47.36
N GLU A 44 -22.62 -76.99 -46.34
CA GLU A 44 -22.10 -76.03 -45.34
C GLU A 44 -20.88 -75.26 -45.84
N TRP A 45 -20.14 -75.80 -46.83
CA TRP A 45 -18.89 -75.23 -47.33
C TRP A 45 -19.04 -73.77 -47.83
N PRO A 46 -20.01 -73.43 -48.71
CA PRO A 46 -20.20 -72.06 -49.19
C PRO A 46 -20.53 -71.08 -48.05
N ARG A 47 -21.30 -71.54 -47.05
CA ARG A 47 -21.74 -70.75 -45.90
C ARG A 47 -20.59 -70.47 -44.93
N ARG A 48 -19.68 -71.45 -44.74
CA ARG A 48 -18.46 -71.28 -43.92
C ARG A 48 -17.46 -70.33 -44.57
N GLU A 49 -17.29 -70.40 -45.89
CA GLU A 49 -16.42 -69.45 -46.62
C GLU A 49 -16.96 -68.02 -46.55
N THR A 50 -18.25 -67.80 -46.79
CA THR A 50 -18.87 -66.47 -46.62
C THR A 50 -18.78 -65.95 -45.18
N GLU A 51 -18.92 -66.82 -44.16
CA GLU A 51 -18.79 -66.41 -42.77
C GLU A 51 -17.34 -66.03 -42.39
N LYS A 52 -16.32 -66.74 -42.93
CA LYS A 52 -14.91 -66.35 -42.79
C LYS A 52 -14.62 -65.00 -43.44
N GLU A 53 -15.11 -64.78 -44.66
CA GLU A 53 -14.98 -63.51 -45.40
C GLU A 53 -15.61 -62.35 -44.60
N ASN A 54 -16.81 -62.56 -44.06
CA ASN A 54 -17.51 -61.58 -43.24
C ASN A 54 -16.80 -61.30 -41.90
N ARG A 55 -16.23 -62.31 -41.24
CA ARG A 55 -15.40 -62.12 -40.04
C ARG A 55 -14.13 -61.33 -40.34
N LYS A 56 -13.50 -61.58 -41.50
CA LYS A 56 -12.33 -60.83 -41.97
C LYS A 56 -12.70 -59.37 -42.23
N ARG A 57 -13.82 -59.10 -42.92
CA ARG A 57 -14.36 -57.74 -43.12
C ARG A 57 -14.63 -57.02 -41.81
N ARG A 58 -15.34 -57.65 -40.86
CA ARG A 58 -15.62 -57.05 -39.53
C ARG A 58 -14.34 -56.70 -38.76
N ARG A 59 -13.32 -57.55 -38.79
CA ARG A 59 -12.02 -57.25 -38.16
C ARG A 59 -11.33 -56.05 -38.80
N ILE A 60 -11.42 -55.91 -40.11
CA ILE A 60 -10.87 -54.76 -40.84
C ILE A 60 -11.65 -53.48 -40.49
N GLU A 61 -12.98 -53.54 -40.46
CA GLU A 61 -13.85 -52.42 -40.07
C GLU A 61 -13.62 -51.99 -38.62
N GLU A 62 -13.52 -52.94 -37.67
CA GLU A 62 -13.21 -52.67 -36.26
C GLU A 62 -11.81 -52.07 -36.09
N ALA A 63 -10.80 -52.57 -36.83
CA ALA A 63 -9.46 -52.02 -36.82
C ALA A 63 -9.43 -50.58 -37.39
N ALA A 64 -10.16 -50.33 -38.48
CA ALA A 64 -10.31 -49.01 -39.07
C ALA A 64 -11.01 -48.03 -38.11
N MET A 65 -12.06 -48.47 -37.42
CA MET A 65 -12.77 -47.68 -36.39
C MET A 65 -11.87 -47.33 -35.20
N ARG A 66 -11.07 -48.28 -34.71
CA ARG A 66 -10.09 -48.03 -33.65
C ARG A 66 -9.00 -47.04 -34.09
N GLN A 67 -8.49 -47.16 -35.31
CA GLN A 67 -7.52 -46.20 -35.85
C GLN A 67 -8.12 -44.79 -35.97
N LEU A 68 -9.39 -44.67 -36.39
CA LEU A 68 -10.08 -43.39 -36.47
C LEU A 68 -10.25 -42.74 -35.08
N GLN A 69 -10.70 -43.51 -34.08
CA GLN A 69 -10.82 -43.03 -32.70
C GLN A 69 -9.46 -42.62 -32.10
N GLN A 70 -8.40 -43.38 -32.40
CA GLN A 70 -7.05 -43.05 -31.95
C GLN A 70 -6.53 -41.75 -32.60
N ARG A 71 -6.83 -41.52 -33.89
CA ARG A 71 -6.51 -40.25 -34.57
C ARG A 71 -7.24 -39.07 -33.93
N GLN A 72 -8.56 -39.17 -33.78
CA GLN A 72 -9.37 -38.12 -33.15
C GLN A 72 -8.90 -37.79 -31.73
N THR A 73 -8.63 -38.79 -30.90
CA THR A 73 -8.12 -38.55 -29.54
C THR A 73 -6.72 -37.91 -29.53
N SER A 74 -5.83 -38.31 -30.45
CA SER A 74 -4.50 -37.72 -30.59
C SER A 74 -4.54 -36.27 -31.09
N GLU A 75 -5.45 -35.93 -32.00
CA GLU A 75 -5.68 -34.58 -32.49
C GLU A 75 -6.18 -33.68 -31.37
N ILE A 76 -7.20 -34.12 -30.61
CA ILE A 76 -7.71 -33.41 -29.43
C ILE A 76 -6.58 -33.20 -28.39
N ALA A 77 -5.76 -34.23 -28.15
CA ALA A 77 -4.63 -34.11 -27.22
C ALA A 77 -3.52 -33.18 -27.75
N ALA A 78 -3.30 -33.10 -29.06
CA ALA A 78 -2.35 -32.18 -29.67
C ALA A 78 -2.86 -30.72 -29.68
N GLU A 79 -4.17 -30.52 -29.82
CA GLU A 79 -4.83 -29.21 -29.70
C GLU A 79 -4.73 -28.68 -28.27
N ARG A 80 -5.11 -29.49 -27.26
CA ARG A 80 -4.96 -29.13 -25.84
C ARG A 80 -3.51 -28.77 -25.45
N ARG A 81 -2.53 -29.50 -25.99
CA ARG A 81 -1.11 -29.20 -25.78
C ARG A 81 -0.70 -27.84 -26.38
N ARG A 82 -1.19 -27.51 -27.57
CA ARG A 82 -0.95 -26.21 -28.22
C ARG A 82 -1.61 -25.06 -27.45
N GLU A 83 -2.85 -25.25 -26.99
CA GLU A 83 -3.55 -24.29 -26.14
C GLU A 83 -2.81 -24.05 -24.82
N HIS A 84 -2.36 -25.11 -24.15
CA HIS A 84 -1.58 -25.02 -22.92
C HIS A 84 -0.26 -24.27 -23.15
N ALA A 85 0.50 -24.61 -24.20
CA ALA A 85 1.76 -23.94 -24.52
C ALA A 85 1.56 -22.44 -24.82
N THR A 86 0.46 -22.09 -25.51
CA THR A 86 0.10 -20.70 -25.79
C THR A 86 -0.23 -19.96 -24.50
N ARG A 87 -1.02 -20.54 -23.60
CA ARG A 87 -1.34 -19.95 -22.28
C ARG A 87 -0.08 -19.71 -21.45
N VAL A 88 0.83 -20.69 -21.38
CA VAL A 88 2.12 -20.54 -20.66
C VAL A 88 2.92 -19.36 -21.24
N ALA A 89 3.07 -19.28 -22.57
CA ALA A 89 3.79 -18.19 -23.21
C ALA A 89 3.16 -16.80 -22.95
N GLU A 90 1.83 -16.72 -22.82
CA GLU A 90 1.12 -15.50 -22.45
C GLU A 90 1.36 -15.10 -20.99
N PHE A 91 1.28 -16.05 -20.04
CA PHE A 91 1.64 -15.81 -18.65
C PHE A 91 3.08 -15.34 -18.50
N ASP A 92 3.99 -15.91 -19.28
CA ASP A 92 5.39 -15.48 -19.30
C ASP A 92 5.53 -14.05 -19.83
N ALA A 93 4.76 -13.65 -20.84
CA ALA A 93 4.76 -12.28 -21.35
C ALA A 93 4.25 -11.28 -20.31
N ALA A 94 3.16 -11.60 -19.60
CA ALA A 94 2.65 -10.79 -18.50
C ALA A 94 3.68 -10.67 -17.37
N THR A 95 4.31 -11.79 -16.99
CA THR A 95 5.33 -11.85 -15.93
C THR A 95 6.57 -11.04 -16.30
N ARG A 96 7.06 -11.16 -17.53
CA ARG A 96 8.18 -10.34 -18.04
C ARG A 96 7.85 -8.85 -18.04
N GLU A 97 6.64 -8.47 -18.43
CA GLU A 97 6.24 -7.05 -18.43
C GLU A 97 6.10 -6.51 -17.01
N PHE A 98 5.57 -7.30 -16.08
CA PHE A 98 5.52 -6.94 -14.66
C PHE A 98 6.93 -6.77 -14.11
N ALA A 99 7.82 -7.73 -14.34
CA ALA A 99 9.21 -7.66 -13.92
C ALA A 99 9.90 -6.42 -14.51
N LYS A 100 9.73 -6.14 -15.80
CA LYS A 100 10.30 -4.96 -16.46
C LYS A 100 9.81 -3.64 -15.85
N ARG A 101 8.52 -3.51 -15.56
CA ARG A 101 7.91 -2.24 -15.11
C ARG A 101 7.98 -2.01 -13.61
N PHE A 102 8.08 -3.08 -12.82
CA PHE A 102 8.02 -3.03 -11.37
C PHE A 102 9.29 -3.60 -10.73
N THR A 103 9.52 -4.91 -10.80
CA THR A 103 10.64 -5.60 -10.12
C THR A 103 12.01 -5.04 -10.53
N ASN A 104 12.26 -4.89 -11.83
CA ASN A 104 13.51 -4.42 -12.40
C ASN A 104 13.53 -2.89 -12.61
N ASN A 105 12.53 -2.18 -12.07
CA ASN A 105 12.38 -0.73 -12.19
C ASN A 105 12.50 -0.05 -10.82
N PRO A 106 13.73 0.08 -10.31
CA PRO A 106 13.96 0.55 -8.95
C PRO A 106 13.37 1.94 -8.71
N PHE A 107 12.80 2.11 -7.51
CA PHE A 107 12.31 3.39 -6.99
C PHE A 107 13.44 4.17 -6.30
N GLY A 108 13.25 5.48 -6.14
CA GLY A 108 14.18 6.32 -5.37
C GLY A 108 15.07 7.26 -6.18
N TYR A 109 14.84 7.38 -7.50
CA TYR A 109 15.60 8.31 -8.32
C TYR A 109 14.98 9.70 -8.27
N ALA A 110 15.79 10.72 -8.02
CA ALA A 110 15.32 12.09 -7.95
C ALA A 110 15.31 12.76 -9.33
N CYS A 111 14.25 13.51 -9.63
CA CYS A 111 14.25 14.42 -10.78
C CYS A 111 15.15 15.63 -10.49
N SER A 112 16.09 15.96 -11.39
CA SER A 112 17.04 17.06 -11.22
C SER A 112 16.36 18.43 -11.02
N VAL A 113 15.16 18.64 -11.59
CA VAL A 113 14.47 19.94 -11.58
C VAL A 113 13.50 20.13 -10.41
N CYS A 114 12.79 19.07 -10.00
CA CYS A 114 11.79 19.16 -8.92
C CYS A 114 12.20 18.43 -7.63
N ALA A 115 13.36 17.77 -7.63
CA ALA A 115 13.89 16.98 -6.53
C ALA A 115 12.92 15.94 -5.95
N ARG A 116 11.89 15.52 -6.71
CA ARG A 116 10.95 14.48 -6.29
C ARG A 116 11.43 13.09 -6.70
N LEU A 117 11.06 12.07 -5.91
CA LEU A 117 11.38 10.67 -6.13
C LEU A 117 10.48 10.02 -7.17
N TRP A 118 11.08 9.20 -8.02
CA TRP A 118 10.43 8.47 -9.10
C TRP A 118 11.06 7.09 -9.30
N HIS A 119 10.34 6.22 -9.99
CA HIS A 119 10.92 5.04 -10.62
C HIS A 119 11.84 5.45 -11.77
N LYS A 120 12.93 4.72 -11.97
CA LYS A 120 13.95 5.02 -12.98
C LYS A 120 13.37 5.25 -14.38
N GLU A 121 12.44 4.40 -14.82
CA GLU A 121 11.77 4.50 -16.13
C GLU A 121 10.98 5.82 -16.31
N LYS A 122 10.56 6.47 -15.23
CA LYS A 122 9.80 7.73 -15.28
C LYS A 122 10.67 8.96 -15.43
N LEU A 123 11.98 8.80 -15.40
CA LEU A 123 12.95 9.86 -15.63
C LEU A 123 13.55 9.72 -17.02
N THR A 124 13.62 10.82 -17.74
CA THR A 124 14.26 10.86 -19.06
C THR A 124 15.33 11.95 -19.07
N PRO A 125 16.46 11.74 -19.79
CA PRO A 125 17.44 12.80 -20.00
C PRO A 125 16.81 14.04 -20.62
N VAL A 126 17.35 15.21 -20.25
CA VAL A 126 17.00 16.47 -20.90
C VAL A 126 17.56 16.54 -22.33
N THR A 127 16.93 17.33 -23.19
CA THR A 127 17.39 17.56 -24.57
C THR A 127 17.98 18.96 -24.68
N PRO A 128 18.90 19.24 -25.63
CA PRO A 128 19.50 20.57 -25.81
C PRO A 128 18.48 21.72 -25.94
N ALA A 129 17.33 21.46 -26.58
CA ALA A 129 16.24 22.42 -26.69
C ALA A 129 15.68 22.91 -25.33
N MET A 130 15.92 22.18 -24.24
CA MET A 130 15.46 22.54 -22.89
C MET A 130 16.50 23.37 -22.11
N PHE A 131 17.75 23.45 -22.59
CA PHE A 131 18.86 24.01 -21.83
C PHE A 131 18.66 25.49 -21.54
N SER A 132 18.15 26.28 -22.49
CA SER A 132 17.87 27.70 -22.28
C SER A 132 16.96 27.95 -21.05
N THR A 133 15.85 27.22 -20.96
CA THR A 133 14.92 27.30 -19.82
C THR A 133 15.57 26.82 -18.52
N LEU A 134 16.42 25.78 -18.60
CA LEU A 134 17.12 25.24 -17.42
C LEU A 134 18.20 26.19 -16.91
N CYS A 135 19.01 26.80 -17.79
CA CYS A 135 19.98 27.82 -17.44
C CYS A 135 19.32 29.05 -16.81
N GLN A 136 18.13 29.43 -17.29
CA GLN A 136 17.35 30.51 -16.67
C GLN A 136 16.86 30.12 -15.27
N ALA A 137 16.42 28.88 -15.08
CA ALA A 137 15.90 28.41 -13.80
C ALA A 137 17.01 28.11 -12.77
N PHE A 138 18.16 27.65 -13.25
CA PHE A 138 19.31 27.19 -12.48
C PHE A 138 20.61 27.77 -13.06
N PRO A 139 20.85 29.08 -12.87
CA PRO A 139 22.04 29.75 -13.38
C PRO A 139 23.34 29.18 -12.81
N GLU A 140 23.26 28.48 -11.68
CA GLU A 140 24.39 27.83 -11.02
C GLU A 140 24.78 26.47 -11.62
N TRP A 141 23.99 25.90 -12.54
CA TRP A 141 24.30 24.60 -13.13
C TRP A 141 25.39 24.70 -14.18
N THR A 142 26.39 23.83 -14.06
CA THR A 142 27.43 23.62 -15.08
C THR A 142 26.89 22.86 -16.29
N ASP A 143 27.57 22.96 -17.44
CA ASP A 143 27.21 22.23 -18.66
C ASP A 143 27.14 20.71 -18.45
N ASN A 144 28.03 20.16 -17.61
CA ASN A 144 28.00 18.74 -17.24
C ASN A 144 26.74 18.37 -16.44
N GLN A 145 26.30 19.24 -15.53
CA GLN A 145 25.06 19.02 -14.76
C GLN A 145 23.82 19.14 -15.65
N LEU A 146 23.83 20.06 -16.62
CA LEU A 146 22.78 20.18 -17.62
C LEU A 146 22.71 18.92 -18.50
N ALA A 147 23.85 18.46 -19.04
CA ALA A 147 23.92 17.28 -19.89
C ALA A 147 23.52 15.99 -19.14
N GLY A 148 23.88 15.88 -17.86
CA GLY A 148 23.53 14.74 -17.01
C GLY A 148 22.13 14.81 -16.37
N ALA A 149 21.38 15.89 -16.54
CA ALA A 149 20.11 16.08 -15.85
C ALA A 149 19.02 15.10 -16.35
N VAL A 150 18.28 14.54 -15.39
CA VAL A 150 17.15 13.64 -15.66
C VAL A 150 15.86 14.24 -15.10
N VAL A 151 14.80 14.23 -15.93
CA VAL A 151 13.55 14.91 -15.61
C VAL A 151 12.35 13.97 -15.66
N CYS A 152 11.42 14.14 -14.72
CA CYS A 152 10.15 13.42 -14.73
C CYS A 152 9.24 13.90 -15.88
N ASN A 153 8.25 13.07 -16.25
CA ASN A 153 7.31 13.39 -17.33
C ASN A 153 6.60 14.74 -17.17
N THR A 154 6.25 15.14 -15.94
CA THR A 154 5.60 16.44 -15.67
C THR A 154 6.54 17.61 -15.93
N CYS A 155 7.79 17.53 -15.46
CA CYS A 155 8.80 18.56 -15.71
C CYS A 155 9.13 18.62 -17.21
N LYS A 156 9.32 17.47 -17.86
CA LYS A 156 9.56 17.37 -19.30
C LYS A 156 8.46 18.07 -20.11
N GLY A 157 7.19 17.86 -19.74
CA GLY A 157 6.06 18.50 -20.41
C GLY A 157 6.06 20.02 -20.32
N SER A 158 6.58 20.60 -19.23
CA SER A 158 6.71 22.05 -19.06
C SER A 158 7.94 22.59 -19.81
N LEU A 159 9.07 21.90 -19.71
CA LEU A 159 10.32 22.28 -20.40
C LEU A 159 10.18 22.25 -21.93
N ARG A 160 9.42 21.28 -22.48
CA ARG A 160 9.08 21.26 -23.92
C ARG A 160 8.33 22.51 -24.38
N LYS A 161 7.60 23.17 -23.47
CA LYS A 161 6.88 24.42 -23.73
C LYS A 161 7.71 25.66 -23.40
N GLN A 162 9.01 25.51 -23.16
CA GLN A 162 9.92 26.57 -22.70
C GLN A 162 9.42 27.27 -21.43
N LYS A 163 8.86 26.50 -20.49
CA LYS A 163 8.36 27.00 -19.21
C LYS A 163 9.05 26.29 -18.05
N ILE A 164 9.37 27.06 -17.01
CA ILE A 164 9.88 26.52 -15.75
C ILE A 164 8.79 25.60 -15.15
N PRO A 165 9.10 24.32 -14.83
CA PRO A 165 8.12 23.42 -14.25
C PRO A 165 7.54 23.94 -12.93
N PHE A 166 6.23 23.76 -12.74
CA PHE A 166 5.51 24.22 -11.55
C PHE A 166 6.21 23.83 -10.23
N TYR A 167 6.50 22.53 -10.03
CA TYR A 167 7.18 22.00 -8.85
C TYR A 167 8.70 22.18 -8.85
N SER A 168 9.26 23.08 -9.68
CA SER A 168 10.70 23.26 -9.74
C SER A 168 11.25 23.78 -8.42
N THR A 169 12.42 23.28 -8.02
CA THR A 169 13.17 23.81 -6.88
C THR A 169 13.57 25.28 -7.08
N SER A 170 13.74 25.72 -8.34
CA SER A 170 13.93 27.14 -8.70
C SER A 170 12.72 28.04 -8.44
N ASN A 171 11.51 27.46 -8.34
CA ASN A 171 10.30 28.16 -7.92
C ASN A 171 10.16 28.23 -6.39
N GLY A 172 11.07 27.63 -5.63
CA GLY A 172 11.02 27.61 -4.16
C GLY A 172 10.43 26.32 -3.56
N TYR A 173 10.11 25.30 -4.37
CA TYR A 173 9.69 23.98 -3.88
C TYR A 173 10.86 23.15 -3.31
N LYS A 174 11.56 23.69 -2.31
CA LYS A 174 12.68 23.06 -1.60
C LYS A 174 12.66 23.44 -0.13
N TYR A 175 13.26 22.61 0.72
CA TYR A 175 13.55 22.98 2.11
C TYR A 175 14.77 23.91 2.16
N PRO A 176 14.93 24.71 3.23
CA PRO A 176 16.20 25.38 3.48
C PRO A 176 17.34 24.35 3.61
N PRO A 177 18.56 24.70 3.15
CA PRO A 177 19.71 23.83 3.29
C PRO A 177 19.97 23.54 4.77
N MET A 178 20.20 22.28 5.11
CA MET A 178 20.51 21.88 6.49
C MET A 178 21.94 22.34 6.83
N PRO A 179 22.14 23.11 7.93
CA PRO A 179 23.47 23.40 8.43
C PRO A 179 24.25 22.12 8.75
N LYS A 180 25.57 22.14 8.50
CA LYS A 180 26.44 21.00 8.80
C LYS A 180 26.56 20.81 10.31
N GLY A 181 26.57 19.56 10.76
CA GLY A 181 26.80 19.21 12.17
C GLY A 181 25.59 19.39 13.11
N LEU A 182 24.38 19.61 12.59
CA LEU A 182 23.18 19.62 13.45
C LEU A 182 22.76 18.19 13.79
N PRO A 183 22.64 17.84 15.09
CA PRO A 183 22.14 16.53 15.51
C PRO A 183 20.64 16.40 15.26
N ARG A 184 20.15 15.16 15.15
CA ARG A 184 18.70 14.89 15.02
C ARG A 184 18.01 15.19 16.35
N LEU A 185 16.92 15.97 16.34
CA LEU A 185 16.10 16.18 17.53
C LEU A 185 15.20 14.97 17.76
N ASN A 186 15.07 14.53 19.01
CA ASN A 186 13.97 13.66 19.41
C ASN A 186 12.68 14.50 19.61
N PRO A 187 11.51 13.87 19.73
CA PRO A 187 10.23 14.58 19.77
C PRO A 187 10.09 15.58 20.93
N VAL A 188 10.75 15.34 22.06
CA VAL A 188 10.72 16.23 23.23
C VAL A 188 11.65 17.42 23.02
N ALA A 189 12.88 17.20 22.57
CA ALA A 189 13.82 18.26 22.24
C ALA A 189 13.27 19.17 21.13
N GLU A 190 12.65 18.61 20.08
CA GLU A 190 11.97 19.42 19.05
C GLU A 190 10.85 20.27 19.66
N ARG A 191 10.09 19.72 20.61
CA ARG A 191 9.01 20.44 21.28
C ARG A 191 9.50 21.64 22.09
N LEU A 192 10.65 21.52 22.77
CA LEU A 192 11.24 22.60 23.57
C LEU A 192 11.65 23.82 22.74
N VAL A 193 12.04 23.59 21.48
CA VAL A 193 12.43 24.66 20.55
C VAL A 193 11.30 25.07 19.59
N SER A 194 10.11 24.48 19.70
CA SER A 194 8.95 24.74 18.84
C SER A 194 7.98 25.78 19.43
N PRO A 195 7.83 26.97 18.82
CA PRO A 195 6.91 28.02 19.28
C PRO A 195 5.43 27.71 19.08
N ARG A 196 5.11 26.69 18.27
CA ARG A 196 3.74 26.22 18.03
C ARG A 196 3.68 24.73 18.33
N ILE A 197 2.89 24.35 19.32
CA ILE A 197 2.62 22.95 19.63
C ILE A 197 1.44 22.51 18.77
N PRO A 198 1.63 21.60 17.78
CA PRO A 198 0.51 20.96 17.11
C PRO A 198 -0.17 20.03 18.11
N PHE A 199 -1.34 20.43 18.59
CA PHE A 199 -2.17 19.63 19.47
C PHE A 199 -2.99 18.66 18.62
N VAL A 200 -2.49 17.44 18.53
CA VAL A 200 -3.06 16.34 17.76
C VAL A 200 -3.05 15.07 18.60
N GLN A 201 -4.06 14.23 18.43
CA GLN A 201 -4.03 12.86 18.96
C GLN A 201 -3.65 11.91 17.84
N ILE A 202 -2.35 11.57 17.78
CA ILE A 202 -1.86 10.50 16.93
C ILE A 202 -2.05 9.19 17.69
N ARG A 203 -2.61 8.19 17.02
CA ARG A 203 -2.81 6.84 17.54
C ARG A 203 -2.16 5.85 16.61
N ARG A 204 -1.62 4.78 17.17
CA ARG A 204 -1.27 3.60 16.40
C ARG A 204 -2.55 2.86 16.00
N LEU A 205 -2.62 2.45 14.75
CA LEU A 205 -3.74 1.71 14.18
C LEU A 205 -3.55 0.22 14.50
N MET A 206 -4.52 -0.40 15.20
CA MET A 206 -4.44 -1.71 15.88
C MET A 206 -3.51 -1.78 17.11
N ASN A 207 -3.90 -2.59 18.10
CA ASN A 207 -3.21 -2.77 19.40
C ASN A 207 -1.93 -3.63 19.33
N TRP A 208 -1.38 -3.92 18.14
CA TRP A 208 -0.18 -4.74 18.01
C TRP A 208 1.03 -3.88 17.59
N LYS A 209 2.23 -4.34 17.98
CA LYS A 209 3.55 -3.72 17.85
C LYS A 209 3.97 -3.19 16.45
N ASN A 210 3.11 -3.30 15.42
CA ASN A 210 3.49 -3.10 14.00
C ASN A 210 2.54 -2.18 13.19
N GLY A 211 1.51 -1.58 13.81
CA GLY A 211 0.53 -0.76 13.07
C GLY A 211 1.05 0.64 12.67
N GLN A 212 0.51 1.21 11.58
CA GLN A 212 0.80 2.60 11.16
C GLN A 212 0.13 3.63 12.09
N TYR A 213 0.49 4.89 11.90
CA TYR A 213 -0.07 6.02 12.64
C TYR A 213 -1.31 6.62 11.97
N GLY A 214 -2.28 7.06 12.78
CA GLY A 214 -3.47 7.79 12.34
C GLY A 214 -3.85 8.91 13.29
N ILE A 215 -4.65 9.86 12.82
CA ILE A 215 -5.15 10.98 13.65
C ILE A 215 -6.55 10.65 14.19
N LYS A 216 -6.79 10.97 15.46
CA LYS A 216 -8.12 11.06 16.05
C LYS A 216 -8.45 12.50 16.44
N GLY A 217 -9.60 12.98 15.97
CA GLY A 217 -10.11 14.30 16.35
C GLY A 217 -9.47 15.47 15.59
N PRO A 218 -9.76 16.71 16.00
CA PRO A 218 -9.25 17.91 15.35
C PRO A 218 -7.78 18.17 15.68
N ILE A 219 -7.10 18.92 14.80
CA ILE A 219 -5.77 19.49 15.07
C ILE A 219 -5.91 20.97 15.37
N VAL A 220 -5.26 21.46 16.40
CA VAL A 220 -5.15 22.90 16.68
C VAL A 220 -3.70 23.23 17.04
N ASN A 221 -3.26 24.45 16.76
CA ASN A 221 -1.94 24.89 17.20
C ASN A 221 -2.08 25.61 18.52
N VAL A 222 -1.21 25.32 19.47
CA VAL A 222 -1.13 26.04 20.74
C VAL A 222 0.16 26.86 20.74
N PRO A 223 0.08 28.20 20.77
CA PRO A 223 1.27 29.03 20.89
C PRO A 223 1.90 28.85 22.27
N VAL A 224 3.22 28.76 22.31
CA VAL A 224 3.98 28.60 23.55
C VAL A 224 5.20 29.50 23.56
N SER A 225 5.67 29.84 24.76
CA SER A 225 6.95 30.52 24.94
C SER A 225 8.06 29.49 25.08
N THR A 226 8.92 29.38 24.06
CA THR A 226 10.11 28.51 24.08
C THR A 226 11.08 28.94 25.17
N ASP A 227 11.22 30.24 25.40
CA ASP A 227 12.00 30.80 26.50
C ASP A 227 11.49 30.34 27.88
N ALA A 228 10.18 30.39 28.12
CA ALA A 228 9.60 29.93 29.37
C ALA A 228 9.74 28.41 29.58
N MET A 229 9.76 27.62 28.51
CA MET A 229 10.03 26.17 28.57
C MET A 229 11.47 25.89 28.94
N LEU A 230 12.42 26.54 28.26
CA LEU A 230 13.84 26.38 28.54
C LEU A 230 14.21 26.92 29.92
N LYS A 231 13.50 27.94 30.41
CA LYS A 231 13.73 28.48 31.75
C LYS A 231 13.46 27.49 32.88
N GLN A 232 12.60 26.50 32.64
CA GLN A 232 12.28 25.45 33.59
C GLN A 232 13.38 24.37 33.70
N LEU A 233 14.25 24.24 32.68
CA LEU A 233 15.37 23.28 32.72
C LEU A 233 16.32 23.62 33.88
N PRO A 234 16.81 22.64 34.67
CA PRO A 234 17.79 22.91 35.73
C PRO A 234 19.05 23.62 35.22
N ARG A 235 19.62 24.52 36.05
CA ARG A 235 20.88 25.23 35.74
C ARG A 235 22.10 24.31 35.91
N ASN A 236 22.22 23.72 37.10
CA ASN A 236 23.20 22.69 37.41
C ASN A 236 22.57 21.33 37.13
N VAL A 237 23.19 20.60 36.21
CA VAL A 237 22.93 19.18 36.01
C VAL A 237 24.33 18.60 36.08
N ASP A 238 24.64 17.91 37.17
CA ASP A 238 25.95 17.28 37.37
C ASP A 238 26.26 16.31 36.22
N ASP A 239 27.53 15.91 36.10
CA ASP A 239 28.25 15.32 34.94
C ASP A 239 27.57 14.19 34.12
N GLN A 240 26.35 13.74 34.42
CA GLN A 240 25.60 12.74 33.64
C GLN A 240 24.68 13.42 32.60
N HIS A 241 25.05 13.27 31.32
CA HIS A 241 24.75 14.15 30.18
C HIS A 241 23.31 14.21 29.62
N GLN A 242 22.25 13.82 30.35
CA GLN A 242 20.88 13.77 29.82
C GLN A 242 19.82 14.07 30.90
N ILE A 243 18.81 14.89 30.56
CA ILE A 243 17.68 15.19 31.46
C ILE A 243 16.42 14.52 30.92
N LEU A 244 15.76 13.69 31.72
CA LEU A 244 14.46 13.16 31.33
C LEU A 244 13.37 14.23 31.50
N VAL A 245 12.71 14.58 30.40
CA VAL A 245 11.69 15.64 30.35
C VAL A 245 10.32 15.06 30.00
N ASN A 246 9.37 15.30 30.89
CA ASN A 246 7.98 14.89 30.76
C ASN A 246 7.09 16.07 30.36
N ILE A 247 6.56 16.04 29.14
CA ILE A 247 5.59 17.02 28.64
C ILE A 247 4.18 16.47 28.85
N LYS A 248 3.38 17.20 29.64
CA LYS A 248 1.95 16.93 29.88
C LYS A 248 1.07 17.92 29.13
N ARG A 249 -0.20 17.55 28.92
CA ARG A 249 -1.23 18.45 28.34
C ARG A 249 -1.74 19.43 29.39
N ARG A 250 -1.95 18.95 30.60
CA ARG A 250 -2.21 19.73 31.81
C ARG A 250 -1.37 19.15 32.95
N ARG A 251 -0.93 19.98 33.89
CA ARG A 251 -0.16 19.51 35.06
C ARG A 251 -0.91 18.48 35.91
N ILE A 252 -2.23 18.62 36.00
CA ILE A 252 -3.11 17.71 36.78
C ILE A 252 -3.28 16.33 36.15
N ASP A 253 -2.92 16.14 34.88
CA ASP A 253 -3.10 14.86 34.19
C ASP A 253 -2.07 13.86 34.75
N LYS A 254 -2.53 12.64 35.09
CA LYS A 254 -1.62 11.56 35.51
C LYS A 254 -0.70 11.14 34.35
N GLY A 255 -1.30 10.87 33.19
CA GLY A 255 -0.57 10.45 31.99
C GLY A 255 0.34 11.54 31.39
N VAL A 256 1.54 11.13 30.99
CA VAL A 256 2.49 11.96 30.24
C VAL A 256 2.19 11.89 28.73
N TYR A 257 2.25 13.03 28.05
CA TYR A 257 2.01 13.09 26.60
C TYR A 257 3.25 12.78 25.77
N LEU A 258 4.42 13.29 26.18
CA LEU A 258 5.73 12.93 25.62
C LEU A 258 6.75 12.88 26.75
N ALA A 259 7.57 11.84 26.78
CA ALA A 259 8.66 11.64 27.73
C ALA A 259 9.88 11.18 26.96
N ASP A 260 11.01 11.86 27.11
CA ASP A 260 12.26 11.51 26.45
C ASP A 260 13.42 12.28 27.10
N GLU A 261 14.63 11.80 26.89
CA GLU A 261 15.86 12.39 27.38
C GLU A 261 16.29 13.57 26.52
N VAL A 262 16.79 14.61 27.15
CA VAL A 262 17.19 15.84 26.47
C VAL A 262 18.63 16.13 26.84
N SER A 263 19.52 16.01 25.85
CA SER A 263 20.92 16.40 25.97
C SER A 263 21.14 17.84 25.53
N ARG A 264 22.02 18.54 26.26
CA ARG A 264 22.48 19.89 25.93
C ARG A 264 23.21 19.92 24.59
N GLU A 265 24.03 18.92 24.31
CA GLU A 265 24.78 18.79 23.06
C GLU A 265 23.86 18.77 21.83
N VAL A 266 22.66 18.22 22.00
CA VAL A 266 21.65 18.21 20.95
C VAL A 266 20.92 19.54 20.85
N LEU A 267 20.50 20.15 21.96
CA LEU A 267 19.69 21.38 21.93
C LEU A 267 20.46 22.65 21.55
N LEU A 268 21.69 22.80 22.05
CA LEU A 268 22.45 24.05 21.91
C LEU A 268 22.73 24.42 20.43
N PRO A 269 23.15 23.49 19.55
CA PRO A 269 23.33 23.79 18.13
C PRO A 269 22.04 24.28 17.47
N TRP A 270 20.89 23.71 17.85
CA TRP A 270 19.58 24.11 17.31
C TRP A 270 19.18 25.50 17.77
N ILE A 271 19.36 25.83 19.04
CA ILE A 271 19.06 27.17 19.58
C ILE A 271 19.89 28.23 18.86
N LYS A 272 21.20 27.99 18.67
CA LYS A 272 22.12 28.89 17.95
C LYS A 272 21.67 29.20 16.52
N VAL A 273 21.10 28.21 15.83
CA VAL A 273 20.57 28.37 14.46
C VAL A 273 19.21 29.05 14.46
N LEU A 274 18.28 28.58 15.30
CA LEU A 274 16.89 29.02 15.29
C LEU A 274 16.71 30.47 15.75
N GLN A 275 17.50 30.94 16.73
CA GLN A 275 17.42 32.32 17.22
C GLN A 275 17.63 33.38 16.11
N TYR A 276 18.43 33.03 15.11
CA TYR A 276 18.74 33.91 13.99
C TYR A 276 17.88 33.65 12.76
N SER A 277 16.99 32.67 12.83
CA SER A 277 16.10 32.34 11.73
C SER A 277 15.04 33.44 11.50
N PRO A 278 14.56 33.62 10.26
CA PRO A 278 13.66 34.72 9.92
C PRO A 278 12.34 34.72 10.72
N LEU A 279 11.71 33.55 10.91
CA LEU A 279 10.43 33.48 11.63
C LEU A 279 10.60 33.73 13.13
N TYR A 280 11.69 33.23 13.71
CA TYR A 280 11.94 33.42 15.14
C TYR A 280 12.17 34.91 15.45
N ARG A 281 12.94 35.60 14.61
CA ARG A 281 13.08 37.07 14.68
C ARG A 281 11.76 37.80 14.43
N HIS A 282 10.99 37.39 13.42
CA HIS A 282 9.72 38.03 13.07
C HIS A 282 8.69 37.98 14.22
N TYR A 283 8.63 36.86 14.95
CA TYR A 283 7.74 36.70 16.09
C TYR A 283 8.37 37.09 17.44
N GLY A 284 9.58 37.67 17.44
CA GLY A 284 10.27 38.09 18.68
C GLY A 284 10.61 36.94 19.62
N ILE A 285 10.84 35.74 19.07
CA ILE A 285 11.19 34.55 19.84
C ILE A 285 12.67 34.63 20.19
N THR A 286 12.96 34.91 21.45
CA THR A 286 14.31 34.95 22.00
C THR A 286 14.62 33.69 22.78
N PHE A 287 15.90 33.38 22.85
CA PHE A 287 16.45 32.39 23.77
C PHE A 287 17.36 33.14 24.75
N ASP A 288 17.40 32.70 26.00
CA ASP A 288 18.32 33.25 27.00
C ASP A 288 19.76 32.79 26.65
N ILE A 289 20.45 33.58 25.84
CA ILE A 289 21.78 33.25 25.30
C ILE A 289 22.82 33.19 26.41
N ASP A 290 22.74 34.07 27.41
CA ASP A 290 23.72 34.11 28.50
C ASP A 290 23.65 32.83 29.33
N ARG A 291 22.43 32.35 29.64
CA ARG A 291 22.22 31.04 30.25
C ARG A 291 22.72 29.89 29.37
N VAL A 292 22.50 29.96 28.06
CA VAL A 292 22.93 28.96 27.07
C VAL A 292 24.46 28.95 26.90
N MET A 293 25.12 30.10 27.06
CA MET A 293 26.57 30.29 26.92
C MET A 293 27.32 30.01 28.23
N GLU A 294 26.74 30.29 29.39
CA GLU A 294 27.24 29.83 30.70
C GLU A 294 27.25 28.29 30.76
N MET A 295 26.19 27.64 30.27
CA MET A 295 26.14 26.17 30.09
C MET A 295 27.22 25.62 29.14
N ILE A 296 27.77 26.45 28.25
CA ILE A 296 28.85 26.09 27.31
C ILE A 296 30.23 26.28 27.96
N ALA A 297 30.42 27.40 28.69
CA ALA A 297 31.69 27.74 29.32
C ALA A 297 32.07 26.78 30.47
N GLU A 298 31.09 26.21 31.17
CA GLU A 298 31.31 25.22 32.23
C GLU A 298 31.66 23.83 31.66
N ALA A 299 31.09 23.45 30.51
CA ALA A 299 31.40 22.18 29.85
C ALA A 299 32.83 22.11 29.30
N GLU A 300 33.39 23.25 28.85
CA GLU A 300 34.77 23.35 28.38
C GLU A 300 35.82 23.38 29.53
N GLN A 301 35.40 23.65 30.78
CA GLN A 301 36.29 23.69 31.95
C GLN A 301 36.43 22.33 32.67
N ASN A 302 35.49 21.41 32.47
CA ASN A 302 35.46 20.11 33.16
C ASN A 302 36.13 18.96 32.37
N THR A 303 36.61 19.17 31.14
CA THR A 303 37.29 18.15 30.31
C THR A 303 38.74 17.86 30.73
N GLY A 304 39.08 18.02 32.00
CA GLY A 304 40.47 18.06 32.50
C GLY A 304 40.81 17.07 33.62
N ALA A 305 40.02 16.02 33.85
CA ALA A 305 40.34 15.02 34.88
C ALA A 305 40.02 13.59 34.41
N ASP A 306 41.10 12.83 34.20
CA ASP A 306 41.29 11.38 34.37
C ASP A 306 40.24 10.43 33.77
N LEU A 307 40.54 9.99 32.54
CA LEU A 307 40.10 8.69 32.01
C LEU A 307 40.91 7.59 32.70
N GLU A 308 40.44 7.10 33.85
CA GLU A 308 40.78 5.76 34.30
C GLU A 308 39.86 4.76 33.57
N ASP A 309 40.49 3.85 32.81
CA ASP A 309 39.84 2.69 32.19
C ASP A 309 39.04 1.92 33.25
N CYS A 310 37.72 1.99 33.16
CA CYS A 310 36.84 0.99 33.75
C CYS A 310 36.50 -0.03 32.65
N ASP A 311 37.17 -1.17 32.76
CA ASP A 311 36.78 -2.44 32.16
C ASP A 311 35.43 -2.86 32.75
N ASP A 312 34.33 -2.42 32.12
CA ASP A 312 32.99 -2.94 32.38
C ASP A 312 32.64 -3.96 31.30
N GLY A 313 32.48 -5.19 31.75
CA GLY A 313 32.31 -6.38 30.93
C GLY A 313 31.18 -6.25 29.91
N ALA A 314 31.42 -6.82 28.73
CA ALA A 314 30.43 -7.03 27.70
C ALA A 314 29.18 -7.74 28.27
N GLU A 315 28.13 -6.96 28.54
CA GLU A 315 26.78 -7.49 28.70
C GLU A 315 26.15 -7.62 27.32
N ASP A 316 25.73 -8.84 26.99
CA ASP A 316 25.19 -9.28 25.70
C ASP A 316 24.15 -8.31 25.11
N GLU A 317 24.52 -7.62 24.02
CA GLU A 317 23.65 -6.75 23.21
C GLU A 317 22.46 -7.50 22.55
N ASP A 318 22.45 -8.84 22.61
CA ASP A 318 21.44 -9.72 22.00
C ASP A 318 20.35 -10.22 22.98
N SER A 319 20.18 -9.56 24.13
CA SER A 319 19.11 -9.92 25.07
C SER A 319 17.73 -9.44 24.57
N PRO A 320 16.71 -10.32 24.50
CA PRO A 320 15.31 -9.96 24.16
C PRO A 320 14.70 -8.87 25.07
N MET A 321 15.36 -8.59 26.20
CA MET A 321 14.97 -7.60 27.19
C MET A 321 15.38 -6.17 26.79
N PHE A 322 16.51 -6.01 26.07
CA PHE A 322 16.95 -4.72 25.52
C PHE A 322 16.08 -4.32 24.33
N GLU A 323 15.72 -5.28 23.48
CA GLU A 323 14.78 -5.08 22.37
C GLU A 323 13.36 -4.75 22.89
N ALA A 324 12.95 -5.34 24.04
CA ALA A 324 11.73 -4.98 24.73
C ALA A 324 11.78 -3.58 25.36
N ALA A 325 12.93 -3.14 25.87
CA ALA A 325 13.14 -1.79 26.40
C ALA A 325 13.07 -0.72 25.28
N ALA A 326 13.67 -0.98 24.11
CA ALA A 326 13.53 -0.12 22.93
C ALA A 326 12.07 -0.06 22.41
N LEU A 327 11.31 -1.15 22.56
CA LEU A 327 9.86 -1.25 22.26
C LEU A 327 8.97 -0.54 23.29
N MET A 328 9.44 -0.39 24.52
CA MET A 328 8.78 0.38 25.57
C MET A 328 9.01 1.88 25.34
N MET A 329 10.20 2.27 24.87
CA MET A 329 10.53 3.67 24.56
C MET A 329 9.73 4.26 23.38
N ASP A 330 9.31 3.47 22.39
CA ASP A 330 8.55 3.97 21.22
C ASP A 330 7.01 3.96 21.40
N GLN A 331 6.50 3.49 22.55
CA GLN A 331 5.12 3.79 22.93
C GLN A 331 5.06 5.20 23.50
N ARG A 332 4.55 6.16 22.71
CA ARG A 332 4.25 7.55 23.11
C ARG A 332 3.18 7.72 24.22
N THR A 333 3.06 6.74 25.12
CA THR A 333 2.36 6.77 26.41
C THR A 333 2.70 5.45 27.10
N LEU A 334 3.67 5.44 28.01
CA LEU A 334 3.76 4.40 29.04
C LEU A 334 3.56 5.02 30.41
N MET A 335 2.75 4.30 31.20
CA MET A 335 2.60 4.46 32.63
C MET A 335 3.83 3.77 33.24
N PHE A 336 4.83 4.56 33.61
CA PHE A 336 5.87 4.10 34.53
C PHE A 336 5.31 4.18 35.96
N ASP A 337 5.77 3.30 36.85
CA ASP A 337 5.43 3.38 38.27
C ASP A 337 5.83 4.77 38.78
N GLU A 338 4.84 5.58 39.18
CA GLU A 338 4.98 7.03 39.33
C GLU A 338 5.92 7.40 40.50
N ASP A 339 6.10 6.53 41.49
CA ASP A 339 6.58 6.94 42.81
C ASP A 339 8.12 6.99 42.98
N GLU A 340 8.92 6.23 42.20
CA GLU A 340 10.39 6.25 42.33
C GLU A 340 11.10 7.20 41.34
N MET A 341 10.52 7.49 40.17
CA MET A 341 11.12 8.39 39.15
C MET A 341 10.79 9.89 39.33
N LEU A 342 9.86 10.24 40.21
CA LEU A 342 9.46 11.64 40.42
C LEU A 342 10.58 12.53 40.98
N ASN A 343 11.64 11.94 41.56
CA ASN A 343 12.73 12.71 42.18
C ASN A 343 13.79 13.22 41.18
N HIS A 344 13.86 12.68 39.96
CA HIS A 344 14.86 13.07 38.94
C HIS A 344 14.26 13.46 37.58
N THR A 345 12.93 13.59 37.46
CA THR A 345 12.24 13.91 36.20
C THR A 345 11.65 15.30 36.18
N MET A 346 11.92 16.07 35.11
CA MET A 346 11.34 17.40 34.97
C MET A 346 10.01 17.33 34.23
N THR A 347 8.92 17.71 34.91
CA THR A 347 7.57 17.71 34.32
C THR A 347 7.07 19.13 33.99
N MET A 348 6.63 19.35 32.75
CA MET A 348 6.09 20.63 32.27
C MET A 348 4.81 20.48 31.44
N ALA A 349 3.96 21.51 31.42
CA ALA A 349 2.74 21.58 30.60
C ALA A 349 2.67 22.93 29.85
N PRO A 350 3.48 23.11 28.79
CA PRO A 350 3.72 24.43 28.19
C PRO A 350 2.50 25.03 27.47
N GLY A 351 1.58 24.20 27.00
CA GLY A 351 0.33 24.63 26.38
C GLY A 351 -0.81 24.93 27.37
N GLU A 352 -0.60 24.69 28.66
CA GLU A 352 -1.64 24.91 29.68
C GLU A 352 -1.98 26.40 29.80
N GLY A 353 -3.28 26.72 29.85
CA GLY A 353 -3.77 28.10 29.91
C GLY A 353 -3.66 28.89 28.60
N GLN A 354 -2.99 28.35 27.57
CA GLN A 354 -2.85 29.02 26.27
C GLN A 354 -4.08 28.83 25.39
N ARG A 355 -4.41 29.85 24.59
CA ARG A 355 -5.55 29.81 23.65
C ARG A 355 -5.13 29.15 22.33
N PRO A 356 -5.78 28.05 21.91
CA PRO A 356 -5.46 27.43 20.62
C PRO A 356 -5.83 28.32 19.44
N ILE A 357 -5.02 28.26 18.38
CA ILE A 357 -5.22 28.93 17.11
C ILE A 357 -5.54 27.87 16.05
N SER A 358 -6.51 28.18 15.18
CA SER A 358 -6.81 27.31 14.03
C SER A 358 -5.68 27.36 13.01
N ILE A 359 -5.32 26.19 12.46
CA ILE A 359 -4.33 26.03 11.38
C ILE A 359 -4.68 26.84 10.12
N LEU A 360 -5.96 27.22 9.95
CA LEU A 360 -6.39 28.06 8.82
C LEU A 360 -5.99 29.54 8.99
N TYR A 361 -5.81 30.01 10.22
CA TYR A 361 -5.52 31.42 10.53
C TYR A 361 -4.06 31.64 10.93
N ASP A 362 -3.36 30.58 11.31
CA ASP A 362 -1.95 30.62 11.66
C ASP A 362 -1.08 30.41 10.40
N THR A 363 -0.58 31.52 9.85
CA THR A 363 0.11 31.55 8.53
C THR A 363 1.39 30.72 8.52
N HIS A 364 2.17 30.78 9.60
CA HIS A 364 3.46 30.09 9.76
C HIS A 364 3.39 28.93 10.76
N ALA A 365 2.18 28.44 10.98
CA ALA A 365 1.82 27.30 11.81
C ALA A 365 2.80 26.13 11.73
N GLU A 366 3.05 25.67 10.51
CA GLU A 366 3.77 24.43 10.24
C GLU A 366 5.28 24.63 10.38
N GLU A 367 5.78 25.76 9.86
CA GLU A 367 7.18 26.17 9.94
C GLU A 367 7.65 26.40 11.39
N LEU A 368 6.75 26.83 12.27
CA LEU A 368 6.99 27.01 13.70
C LEU A 368 6.68 25.76 14.55
N SER A 369 5.98 24.78 13.98
CA SER A 369 5.69 23.51 14.65
C SER A 369 6.73 22.42 14.40
N PHE A 370 7.45 22.52 13.28
CA PHE A 370 8.43 21.52 12.86
C PHE A 370 9.78 22.19 12.51
N PRO A 371 10.48 22.75 13.51
CA PRO A 371 11.75 23.43 13.29
C PRO A 371 12.80 22.51 12.67
N GLN A 372 12.74 21.19 12.88
CA GLN A 372 13.67 20.26 12.24
C GLN A 372 13.52 20.19 10.71
N ILE A 373 12.30 20.48 10.22
CA ILE A 373 11.99 20.48 8.79
C ILE A 373 12.34 21.84 8.17
N TYR A 374 11.84 22.92 8.80
CA TYR A 374 11.83 24.25 8.20
C TYR A 374 12.89 25.20 8.74
N LEU A 375 13.62 24.83 9.79
CA LEU A 375 14.70 25.63 10.39
C LEU A 375 14.28 27.06 10.76
N GLY A 376 13.00 27.27 11.11
CA GLY A 376 12.46 28.61 11.36
C GLY A 376 12.42 29.55 10.15
N HIS A 377 12.48 29.01 8.93
CA HIS A 377 12.35 29.78 7.69
C HIS A 377 10.92 29.71 7.14
N PRO A 378 10.37 30.81 6.61
CA PRO A 378 9.11 30.77 5.90
C PRO A 378 9.27 30.01 4.58
N ARG A 379 8.22 29.30 4.16
CA ARG A 379 8.17 28.81 2.77
C ARG A 379 8.02 29.99 1.82
N TYR A 380 9.00 30.14 0.93
CA TYR A 380 8.93 31.09 -0.17
C TYR A 380 8.78 30.33 -1.48
N ILE A 381 7.59 30.41 -2.09
CA ILE A 381 7.33 29.90 -3.43
C ILE A 381 6.93 31.08 -4.30
N LYS A 382 7.53 31.16 -5.49
CA LYS A 382 7.29 32.23 -6.47
C LYS A 382 5.78 32.42 -6.73
N PRO A 383 5.23 33.65 -6.60
CA PRO A 383 3.80 33.92 -6.80
C PRO A 383 3.28 33.51 -8.19
N GLU A 384 4.13 33.55 -9.20
CA GLU A 384 3.82 33.17 -10.59
C GLU A 384 3.43 31.69 -10.69
N ALA A 385 3.96 30.85 -9.79
CA ALA A 385 3.58 29.45 -9.71
C ALA A 385 2.15 29.29 -9.15
N ARG A 386 1.57 30.29 -8.48
CA ARG A 386 0.25 30.23 -7.82
C ARG A 386 0.11 28.98 -6.93
N PRO A 387 0.97 28.83 -5.91
CA PRO A 387 0.98 27.64 -5.08
C PRO A 387 -0.29 27.52 -4.23
N SER A 388 -0.80 26.29 -4.10
CA SER A 388 -1.84 25.94 -3.14
C SER A 388 -1.27 25.08 -2.01
N VAL A 389 -1.95 25.03 -0.87
CA VAL A 389 -1.59 24.14 0.26
C VAL A 389 -1.49 22.68 -0.19
N THR A 390 -2.41 22.22 -1.05
CA THR A 390 -2.36 20.87 -1.63
C THR A 390 -1.10 20.68 -2.49
N SER A 391 -0.71 21.69 -3.26
CA SER A 391 0.49 21.63 -4.09
C SER A 391 1.79 21.60 -3.26
N MET A 392 1.84 22.35 -2.15
CA MET A 392 2.98 22.35 -1.24
C MET A 392 3.14 20.97 -0.62
N ALA A 393 2.07 20.42 -0.03
CA ALA A 393 2.07 19.07 0.55
C ALA A 393 2.44 18.00 -0.50
N ALA A 394 1.88 18.07 -1.71
CA ALA A 394 2.19 17.11 -2.79
C ALA A 394 3.65 17.19 -3.26
N SER A 395 4.29 18.37 -3.16
CA SER A 395 5.72 18.50 -3.40
C SER A 395 6.49 17.82 -2.27
N GLU A 396 6.23 18.23 -1.03
CA GLU A 396 6.97 17.86 0.18
C GLU A 396 7.02 16.35 0.43
N ILE A 397 5.88 15.66 0.37
CA ILE A 397 5.82 14.21 0.61
C ILE A 397 6.63 13.41 -0.42
N LEU A 398 6.87 13.96 -1.61
CA LEU A 398 7.58 13.29 -2.71
C LEU A 398 9.05 13.69 -2.83
N ARG A 399 9.56 14.64 -2.02
CA ARG A 399 10.96 15.10 -2.14
C ARG A 399 11.95 13.98 -1.82
N SER A 400 13.13 14.05 -2.45
CA SER A 400 14.27 13.20 -2.12
C SER A 400 14.80 13.48 -0.70
N ASP A 401 14.68 14.72 -0.25
CA ASP A 401 14.88 15.09 1.14
C ASP A 401 13.68 14.62 1.97
N ARG A 402 13.91 13.60 2.81
CA ARG A 402 12.85 12.89 3.54
C ARG A 402 12.49 13.51 4.89
N ARG A 403 13.13 14.62 5.30
CA ARG A 403 12.90 15.21 6.63
C ARG A 403 11.42 15.56 6.91
N GLY A 404 10.66 15.92 5.87
CA GLY A 404 9.23 16.21 5.97
C GLY A 404 8.28 15.08 5.57
N ALA A 405 8.79 13.86 5.40
CA ALA A 405 7.97 12.68 5.10
C ALA A 405 7.63 11.82 6.33
N LEU A 406 8.05 12.28 7.51
CA LEU A 406 7.74 11.61 8.77
C LEU A 406 6.23 11.60 9.06
N PRO A 407 5.72 10.59 9.79
CA PRO A 407 4.29 10.33 9.88
C PRO A 407 3.51 11.46 10.53
N ASP A 408 4.07 12.07 11.56
CA ASP A 408 3.48 13.20 12.28
C ASP A 408 3.31 14.43 11.39
N HIS A 409 4.33 14.80 10.63
CA HIS A 409 4.26 15.89 9.66
C HIS A 409 3.31 15.57 8.50
N VAL A 410 3.35 14.34 7.95
CA VAL A 410 2.43 13.90 6.88
C VAL A 410 0.98 13.96 7.32
N LEU A 411 0.70 13.49 8.53
CA LEU A 411 -0.62 13.55 9.15
C LEU A 411 -1.07 15.01 9.39
N TYR A 412 -0.16 15.88 9.85
CA TYR A 412 -0.42 17.31 10.00
C TYR A 412 -0.77 17.98 8.67
N MET A 413 0.05 17.78 7.63
CA MET A 413 -0.19 18.25 6.26
C MET A 413 -1.53 17.76 5.74
N GLY A 414 -1.85 16.47 5.94
CA GLY A 414 -3.11 15.87 5.51
C GLY A 414 -4.32 16.56 6.13
N ALA A 415 -4.29 16.79 7.45
CA ALA A 415 -5.36 17.51 8.14
C ALA A 415 -5.49 18.97 7.69
N LYS A 416 -4.36 19.65 7.47
CA LYS A 416 -4.32 21.01 6.93
C LYS A 416 -4.94 21.06 5.53
N VAL A 417 -4.56 20.16 4.62
CA VAL A 417 -5.13 20.06 3.27
C VAL A 417 -6.64 19.83 3.31
N VAL A 418 -7.14 18.93 4.19
CA VAL A 418 -8.57 18.69 4.34
C VAL A 418 -9.30 19.96 4.78
N ARG A 419 -8.77 20.70 5.77
CA ARG A 419 -9.39 21.95 6.24
C ARG A 419 -9.42 23.04 5.16
N TYR A 420 -8.34 23.20 4.40
CA TYR A 420 -8.32 24.15 3.29
C TYR A 420 -9.33 23.76 2.21
N ARG A 421 -9.46 22.47 1.87
CA ARG A 421 -10.48 22.00 0.92
C ARG A 421 -11.90 22.26 1.41
N VAL A 422 -12.19 22.03 2.69
CA VAL A 422 -13.49 22.36 3.28
C VAL A 422 -13.77 23.86 3.14
N GLY A 423 -12.82 24.71 3.56
CA GLY A 423 -12.96 26.16 3.49
C GLY A 423 -13.13 26.69 2.06
N ASP A 424 -12.34 26.19 1.12
CA ASP A 424 -12.39 26.61 -0.29
C ASP A 424 -13.66 26.13 -0.98
N ASN A 425 -14.08 24.88 -0.75
CA ASN A 425 -15.35 24.38 -1.29
C ASN A 425 -16.53 25.12 -0.69
N MET A 426 -16.50 25.45 0.60
CA MET A 426 -17.52 26.26 1.26
C MET A 426 -17.62 27.62 0.60
N LYS A 427 -16.50 28.33 0.42
CA LYS A 427 -16.46 29.62 -0.29
C LYS A 427 -17.00 29.51 -1.72
N ALA A 428 -16.60 28.49 -2.46
CA ALA A 428 -17.04 28.28 -3.84
C ALA A 428 -18.56 28.00 -3.91
N PHE A 429 -19.07 27.19 -2.99
CA PHE A 429 -20.48 26.85 -2.90
C PHE A 429 -21.34 28.07 -2.56
N PHE A 430 -21.01 28.82 -1.50
CA PHE A 430 -21.75 30.02 -1.12
C PHE A 430 -21.75 31.11 -2.20
N LYS A 431 -20.70 31.18 -3.04
CA LYS A 431 -20.67 32.10 -4.20
C LYS A 431 -21.56 31.65 -5.36
N SER A 432 -21.75 30.35 -5.54
CA SER A 432 -22.38 29.77 -6.75
C SER A 432 -23.83 29.34 -6.55
N ALA A 433 -24.28 29.14 -5.30
CA ALA A 433 -25.62 28.66 -5.01
C ALA A 433 -26.68 29.76 -5.23
N PRO A 434 -27.69 29.52 -6.10
CA PRO A 434 -28.80 30.44 -6.31
C PRO A 434 -29.58 30.65 -5.00
N GLY A 435 -29.76 31.91 -4.58
CA GLY A 435 -30.42 32.27 -3.31
C GLY A 435 -29.46 32.57 -2.15
N LEU A 436 -28.23 32.05 -2.17
CA LEU A 436 -27.20 32.36 -1.16
C LEU A 436 -26.40 33.63 -1.48
N GLN A 437 -26.49 34.14 -2.71
CA GLN A 437 -25.86 35.41 -3.11
C GLN A 437 -26.52 36.64 -2.45
N ALA A 438 -27.75 36.50 -1.95
CA ALA A 438 -28.52 37.55 -1.29
C ALA A 438 -28.44 37.49 0.24
N LEU A 439 -27.57 36.64 0.81
CA LEU A 439 -27.40 36.55 2.28
C LEU A 439 -26.95 37.90 2.84
N THR A 440 -27.68 38.41 3.82
CA THR A 440 -27.27 39.60 4.56
C THR A 440 -26.37 39.24 5.74
N ARG A 441 -25.68 40.23 6.31
CA ARG A 441 -24.89 40.03 7.54
C ARG A 441 -25.75 39.52 8.70
N GLU A 442 -26.98 40.01 8.82
CA GLU A 442 -27.94 39.62 9.86
C GLU A 442 -28.33 38.14 9.74
N ASP A 443 -28.41 37.61 8.51
CA ASP A 443 -28.67 36.19 8.28
C ASP A 443 -27.49 35.30 8.73
N VAL A 444 -26.24 35.78 8.63
CA VAL A 444 -25.03 35.06 9.08
C VAL A 444 -24.87 35.13 10.60
N GLU A 445 -25.30 36.22 11.22
CA GLU A 445 -25.25 36.37 12.68
C GLU A 445 -26.35 35.55 13.38
N ASN A 446 -27.40 35.12 12.66
CA ASN A 446 -28.44 34.23 13.17
C ASN A 446 -28.00 32.75 13.17
N PRO A 447 -27.79 32.13 14.35
CA PRO A 447 -27.29 30.76 14.45
C PRO A 447 -28.21 29.71 13.82
N GLU A 448 -29.53 29.88 13.92
CA GLU A 448 -30.52 28.94 13.38
C GLU A 448 -30.56 28.99 11.86
N LYS A 449 -30.46 30.18 11.26
CA LYS A 449 -30.37 30.32 9.80
C LYS A 449 -29.08 29.69 9.29
N VAL A 450 -27.94 29.96 9.92
CA VAL A 450 -26.66 29.34 9.57
C VAL A 450 -26.73 27.82 9.69
N GLN A 451 -27.31 27.29 10.77
CA GLN A 451 -27.43 25.85 10.95
C GLN A 451 -28.35 25.21 9.89
N ASN A 452 -29.49 25.82 9.58
CA ASN A 452 -30.38 25.34 8.52
C ASN A 452 -29.70 25.35 7.14
N LEU A 453 -28.90 26.37 6.84
CA LEU A 453 -28.11 26.43 5.60
C LEU A 453 -27.05 25.33 5.57
N VAL A 454 -26.34 25.11 6.68
CA VAL A 454 -25.36 24.02 6.79
C VAL A 454 -26.03 22.67 6.57
N GLU A 455 -27.18 22.41 7.20
CA GLU A 455 -27.88 21.12 7.13
C GLU A 455 -28.51 20.85 5.75
N ARG A 456 -29.12 21.85 5.11
CA ARG A 456 -29.73 21.72 3.79
C ARG A 456 -28.70 21.62 2.66
N ASP A 457 -27.57 22.31 2.81
CA ASP A 457 -26.64 22.58 1.71
C ASP A 457 -25.21 22.06 1.93
N LEU A 458 -25.06 20.90 2.59
CA LEU A 458 -23.75 20.26 2.77
C LEU A 458 -23.00 19.94 1.46
N GLY A 459 -23.58 20.20 0.26
CA GLY A 459 -23.05 19.85 -1.06
C GLY A 459 -21.60 20.29 -1.33
N PHE A 460 -21.08 21.29 -0.59
CA PHE A 460 -19.68 21.68 -0.62
C PHE A 460 -18.72 20.58 -0.12
N MET A 461 -19.21 19.60 0.64
CA MET A 461 -18.42 18.49 1.15
C MET A 461 -18.06 17.47 0.07
N LYS A 462 -18.72 17.46 -1.10
CA LYS A 462 -18.40 16.54 -2.22
C LYS A 462 -16.91 16.51 -2.60
N GLY A 463 -16.20 17.65 -2.49
CA GLY A 463 -14.78 17.75 -2.84
C GLY A 463 -13.80 17.27 -1.75
N VAL A 464 -14.30 16.81 -0.60
CA VAL A 464 -13.46 16.27 0.49
C VAL A 464 -13.51 14.74 0.44
N PRO A 465 -12.38 14.07 0.12
CA PRO A 465 -12.35 12.62 -0.01
C PRO A 465 -12.84 11.89 1.24
N ASN A 466 -13.41 10.70 1.04
CA ASN A 466 -13.83 9.75 2.07
C ASN A 466 -14.98 10.19 3.00
N ASN A 467 -15.62 11.33 2.77
CA ASN A 467 -16.88 11.63 3.47
C ASN A 467 -18.09 11.01 2.75
N VAL A 468 -19.26 11.12 3.39
CA VAL A 468 -20.52 10.56 2.89
C VAL A 468 -20.87 11.08 1.49
N GLN A 469 -20.73 12.38 1.23
CA GLN A 469 -21.08 12.97 -0.07
C GLN A 469 -20.13 12.60 -1.21
N TYR A 470 -18.83 12.52 -0.91
CA TYR A 470 -17.83 11.99 -1.82
C TYR A 470 -18.19 10.57 -2.24
N TRP A 471 -18.55 9.71 -1.27
CA TRP A 471 -18.98 8.34 -1.55
C TRP A 471 -20.32 8.26 -2.29
N HIS A 472 -21.27 9.16 -2.03
CA HIS A 472 -22.50 9.26 -2.83
C HIS A 472 -22.20 9.54 -4.30
N THR A 473 -21.25 10.45 -4.58
CA THR A 473 -20.83 10.78 -5.96
C THR A 473 -20.16 9.58 -6.62
N ARG A 474 -19.18 8.96 -5.95
CA ARG A 474 -18.48 7.76 -6.44
C ARG A 474 -19.42 6.57 -6.64
N LYS A 475 -20.43 6.41 -5.78
CA LYS A 475 -21.50 5.41 -5.93
C LYS A 475 -22.35 5.69 -7.17
N GLY A 476 -22.68 6.96 -7.44
CA GLY A 476 -23.39 7.37 -8.66
C GLY A 476 -22.63 7.01 -9.93
N GLU A 477 -21.32 7.27 -9.96
CA GLU A 477 -20.43 6.88 -11.08
C GLU A 477 -20.40 5.36 -11.27
N LEU A 478 -20.25 4.59 -10.18
CA LEU A 478 -20.31 3.13 -10.26
C LEU A 478 -21.66 2.63 -10.80
N PHE A 479 -22.77 3.23 -10.38
CA PHE A 479 -24.09 2.88 -10.92
C PHE A 479 -24.25 3.25 -12.39
N ALA A 480 -23.65 4.35 -12.84
CA ALA A 480 -23.60 4.69 -14.26
C ALA A 480 -22.80 3.64 -15.05
N MET A 481 -21.64 3.22 -14.54
CA MET A 481 -20.86 2.14 -15.15
C MET A 481 -21.66 0.83 -15.22
N ILE A 482 -22.35 0.44 -14.15
CA ILE A 482 -23.18 -0.78 -14.16
C ILE A 482 -24.33 -0.68 -15.17
N ARG A 483 -24.95 0.49 -15.31
CA ARG A 483 -26.03 0.70 -16.31
C ARG A 483 -25.52 0.63 -17.75
N GLN A 484 -24.32 1.13 -18.02
CA GLN A 484 -23.76 1.20 -19.38
C GLN A 484 -23.02 -0.09 -19.78
N LEU A 485 -22.30 -0.70 -18.84
CA LEU A 485 -21.43 -1.86 -19.08
C LEU A 485 -22.06 -3.18 -18.62
N GLY A 486 -23.18 -3.14 -17.91
CA GLY A 486 -23.80 -4.30 -17.28
C GLY A 486 -23.15 -4.68 -15.94
N LYS A 487 -23.44 -5.90 -15.47
CA LYS A 487 -22.90 -6.44 -14.21
C LYS A 487 -21.37 -6.58 -14.30
N PRO A 488 -20.60 -6.20 -13.25
CA PRO A 488 -19.16 -6.46 -13.22
C PRO A 488 -18.91 -7.97 -13.29
N THR A 489 -17.89 -8.38 -14.04
CA THR A 489 -17.55 -9.79 -14.29
C THR A 489 -16.78 -10.41 -13.14
N ALA A 490 -15.86 -9.65 -12.53
CA ALA A 490 -15.00 -10.14 -11.46
C ALA A 490 -14.73 -9.07 -10.40
N PHE A 491 -14.41 -9.52 -9.20
CA PHE A 491 -13.95 -8.68 -8.10
C PHE A 491 -12.51 -9.05 -7.75
N LEU A 492 -11.62 -8.06 -7.76
CA LEU A 492 -10.22 -8.21 -7.44
C LEU A 492 -9.88 -7.39 -6.20
N THR A 493 -9.35 -8.05 -5.18
CA THR A 493 -8.78 -7.40 -4.00
C THR A 493 -7.27 -7.55 -4.02
N LEU A 494 -6.55 -6.43 -3.87
CA LEU A 494 -5.10 -6.42 -3.69
C LEU A 494 -4.78 -5.82 -2.32
N SER A 495 -4.00 -6.54 -1.51
CA SER A 495 -3.64 -6.12 -0.15
C SER A 495 -2.14 -5.88 -0.08
N ALA A 496 -1.73 -4.73 0.45
CA ALA A 496 -0.31 -4.47 0.70
C ALA A 496 0.21 -5.35 1.86
N SER A 497 1.44 -5.82 1.73
CA SER A 497 2.15 -6.57 2.75
C SER A 497 3.56 -6.00 2.87
N GLU A 498 3.65 -4.72 3.23
CA GLU A 498 4.84 -3.90 3.11
C GLU A 498 6.04 -4.46 3.90
N MET A 499 5.79 -5.01 5.10
CA MET A 499 6.80 -5.65 5.95
C MET A 499 7.42 -6.93 5.35
N HIS A 500 6.90 -7.41 4.23
CA HIS A 500 7.39 -8.63 3.57
C HIS A 500 7.84 -8.36 2.13
N TRP A 501 8.13 -7.10 1.77
CA TRP A 501 8.65 -6.73 0.47
C TRP A 501 10.13 -6.36 0.58
N PRO A 502 11.07 -7.28 0.28
CA PRO A 502 12.51 -7.06 0.48
C PRO A 502 13.01 -5.80 -0.23
N ASP A 503 12.62 -5.58 -1.49
CA ASP A 503 13.03 -4.41 -2.27
C ASP A 503 12.53 -3.08 -1.66
N LEU A 504 11.33 -3.09 -1.09
CA LEU A 504 10.79 -1.92 -0.38
C LEU A 504 11.58 -1.66 0.91
N LEU A 505 11.83 -2.70 1.71
CA LEU A 505 12.56 -2.57 2.97
C LEU A 505 14.02 -2.12 2.77
N LYS A 506 14.72 -2.70 1.77
CA LYS A 506 16.05 -2.25 1.32
C LYS A 506 16.04 -0.76 1.00
N PHE A 507 15.03 -0.33 0.26
CA PHE A 507 14.90 1.07 -0.13
C PHE A 507 14.60 1.99 1.07
N LEU A 508 13.69 1.60 1.97
CA LEU A 508 13.37 2.37 3.18
C LEU A 508 14.59 2.49 4.10
N LYS A 509 15.38 1.42 4.28
CA LYS A 509 16.64 1.46 5.04
C LYS A 509 17.63 2.45 4.42
N LYS A 510 17.79 2.42 3.09
CA LYS A 510 18.64 3.38 2.35
C LYS A 510 18.18 4.84 2.47
N LEU A 511 16.88 5.08 2.67
CA LEU A 511 16.38 6.43 2.93
C LEU A 511 16.64 6.88 4.38
N LYS A 512 16.76 5.93 5.31
CA LYS A 512 16.97 6.18 6.75
C LYS A 512 18.45 6.33 7.10
N VAL A 513 19.30 5.41 6.65
CA VAL A 513 20.75 5.42 6.87
C VAL A 513 21.40 6.30 5.80
N ALA A 514 22.30 7.20 6.19
CA ALA A 514 23.04 8.02 5.24
C ALA A 514 23.74 7.14 4.18
N LYS A 515 23.96 7.70 2.98
CA LYS A 515 24.07 6.98 1.70
C LYS A 515 25.11 5.86 1.55
N ASP A 516 26.00 5.59 2.51
CA ASP A 516 27.24 4.83 2.28
C ASP A 516 27.54 3.66 3.24
N GLU A 517 26.61 3.26 4.11
CA GLU A 517 26.80 2.06 4.97
C GLU A 517 25.57 1.15 4.96
N VAL A 518 25.52 0.16 4.06
CA VAL A 518 24.77 -1.07 4.31
C VAL A 518 25.41 -2.22 3.54
N ASP A 519 26.22 -3.03 4.22
CA ASP A 519 26.37 -4.44 3.85
C ASP A 519 25.09 -5.19 4.28
N TYR A 520 24.69 -6.17 3.49
CA TYR A 520 23.33 -6.69 3.50
C TYR A 520 23.31 -8.17 3.89
N ASP A 521 22.61 -8.49 4.98
CA ASP A 521 22.19 -9.86 5.25
C ASP A 521 20.65 -9.99 5.15
N GLU A 522 20.18 -10.94 4.33
CA GLU A 522 18.76 -11.17 4.01
C GLU A 522 17.99 -11.78 5.17
N GLU A 523 18.70 -12.49 6.04
CA GLU A 523 18.13 -13.52 6.89
C GLU A 523 17.80 -13.03 8.31
N GLU A 524 18.33 -11.88 8.73
CA GLU A 524 18.20 -11.36 10.11
C GLU A 524 17.49 -10.00 10.24
N MET A 525 16.69 -9.58 9.25
CA MET A 525 15.88 -8.37 9.47
C MET A 525 14.74 -8.64 10.44
N ASP A 526 14.91 -8.20 11.69
CA ASP A 526 13.85 -8.36 12.69
C ASP A 526 12.55 -7.68 12.22
N ARG A 527 11.42 -8.35 12.52
CA ARG A 527 10.08 -7.90 12.16
C ARG A 527 9.77 -6.55 12.79
N TYR A 528 10.36 -6.21 13.93
CA TYR A 528 10.23 -4.90 14.53
C TYR A 528 10.88 -3.83 13.66
N TYR A 529 12.14 -4.04 13.26
CA TYR A 529 12.85 -3.08 12.43
C TYR A 529 12.14 -2.85 11.08
N ALA A 530 11.64 -3.92 10.45
CA ALA A 530 10.81 -3.81 9.25
C ALA A 530 9.53 -2.97 9.49
N ALA A 531 8.88 -3.15 10.65
CA ALA A 531 7.72 -2.34 11.02
C ALA A 531 8.10 -0.87 11.26
N VAL A 532 9.23 -0.58 11.89
CA VAL A 532 9.74 0.79 12.08
C VAL A 532 9.96 1.48 10.73
N LEU A 533 10.65 0.82 9.79
CA LEU A 533 10.88 1.36 8.45
C LEU A 533 9.57 1.70 7.71
N VAL A 534 8.60 0.78 7.73
CA VAL A 534 7.28 0.98 7.10
C VAL A 534 6.52 2.13 7.77
N ASN A 535 6.62 2.24 9.09
CA ASN A 535 5.91 3.25 9.86
C ASN A 535 6.52 4.64 9.74
N GLU A 536 7.83 4.78 9.56
CA GLU A 536 8.52 6.07 9.44
C GLU A 536 8.34 6.75 8.08
N ASP A 537 8.17 5.98 7.00
CA ASP A 537 7.88 6.53 5.66
C ASP A 537 6.64 5.86 5.01
N PRO A 538 5.43 6.17 5.53
CA PRO A 538 4.18 5.61 5.00
C PRO A 538 3.88 6.11 3.59
N VAL A 539 4.50 7.23 3.17
CA VAL A 539 4.33 7.81 1.84
C VAL A 539 4.95 6.91 0.78
N VAL A 540 6.20 6.47 0.98
CA VAL A 540 6.87 5.55 0.06
C VAL A 540 6.10 4.24 -0.04
N CYS A 541 5.62 3.70 1.08
CA CYS A 541 4.78 2.50 1.11
C CYS A 541 3.53 2.65 0.22
N ALA A 542 2.81 3.78 0.35
CA ALA A 542 1.63 4.08 -0.46
C ALA A 542 1.95 4.24 -1.96
N ILE A 543 3.07 4.89 -2.31
CA ILE A 543 3.52 5.07 -3.71
C ILE A 543 3.89 3.73 -4.33
N TYR A 544 4.63 2.91 -3.59
CA TYR A 544 5.06 1.59 -4.05
C TYR A 544 3.86 0.69 -4.34
N PHE A 545 2.88 0.65 -3.42
CA PHE A 545 1.63 -0.08 -3.62
C PHE A 545 0.81 0.48 -4.79
N GLU A 546 0.63 1.80 -4.90
CA GLU A 546 -0.10 2.41 -6.01
C GLU A 546 0.55 2.06 -7.35
N HIS A 547 1.88 2.10 -7.42
CA HIS A 547 2.59 1.75 -8.64
C HIS A 547 2.38 0.29 -9.02
N MET A 548 2.48 -0.62 -8.06
CA MET A 548 2.21 -2.05 -8.26
C MET A 548 0.81 -2.28 -8.82
N VAL A 549 -0.21 -1.71 -8.17
CA VAL A 549 -1.62 -1.83 -8.59
C VAL A 549 -1.79 -1.25 -10.00
N ARG A 550 -1.17 -0.11 -10.31
CA ARG A 550 -1.21 0.49 -11.65
C ARG A 550 -0.59 -0.41 -12.70
N VAL A 551 0.57 -1.03 -12.44
CA VAL A 551 1.24 -1.95 -13.38
C VAL A 551 0.37 -3.18 -13.61
N ILE A 552 -0.19 -3.77 -12.55
CA ILE A 552 -1.12 -4.90 -12.66
C ILE A 552 -2.30 -4.53 -13.56
N MET A 553 -2.97 -3.40 -13.29
CA MET A 553 -4.11 -2.98 -14.11
C MET A 553 -3.72 -2.69 -15.56
N GLN A 554 -2.55 -2.11 -15.82
CA GLN A 554 -2.06 -1.90 -17.19
C GLN A 554 -1.87 -3.22 -17.94
N ILE A 555 -1.36 -4.27 -17.27
CA ILE A 555 -1.19 -5.59 -17.87
C ILE A 555 -2.55 -6.25 -18.12
N LEU A 556 -3.44 -6.22 -17.12
CA LEU A 556 -4.77 -6.83 -17.21
C LEU A 556 -5.63 -6.20 -18.31
N CYS A 557 -5.53 -4.89 -18.52
CA CYS A 557 -6.25 -4.17 -19.58
C CYS A 557 -5.62 -4.36 -20.98
N ASN A 558 -4.42 -4.91 -21.08
CA ASN A 558 -3.71 -4.97 -22.35
C ASN A 558 -4.10 -6.21 -23.18
N LYS A 559 -4.80 -5.98 -24.29
CA LYS A 559 -5.15 -6.98 -25.33
C LYS A 559 -3.97 -7.83 -25.83
N ARG A 560 -2.78 -7.24 -25.71
CA ARG A 560 -1.38 -7.68 -25.92
C ARG A 560 -0.83 -8.88 -25.20
N ILE A 561 -1.03 -8.82 -23.90
CA ILE A 561 -0.19 -9.47 -22.89
C ILE A 561 -1.01 -9.90 -21.68
N SER A 562 -2.29 -9.51 -21.60
CA SER A 562 -3.15 -9.84 -20.47
C SER A 562 -3.20 -11.36 -20.30
N PRO A 563 -3.01 -11.87 -19.07
CA PRO A 563 -3.13 -13.28 -18.78
C PRO A 563 -4.58 -13.78 -18.86
N PHE A 564 -5.56 -12.88 -18.91
CA PHE A 564 -6.98 -13.24 -19.01
C PHE A 564 -7.46 -13.42 -20.44
N ARG A 565 -6.58 -13.53 -21.44
CA ARG A 565 -7.06 -13.62 -22.83
C ARG A 565 -7.93 -14.85 -23.08
N PRO A 566 -8.96 -14.71 -23.95
CA PRO A 566 -9.35 -13.49 -24.69
C PRO A 566 -10.09 -12.43 -23.84
N ASN A 567 -10.43 -12.75 -22.60
CA ASN A 567 -11.16 -11.96 -21.60
C ASN A 567 -10.33 -10.87 -20.87
N HIS A 568 -9.51 -10.10 -21.59
CA HIS A 568 -8.81 -8.95 -21.00
C HIS A 568 -9.77 -7.95 -20.33
N VAL A 569 -9.28 -7.15 -19.37
CA VAL A 569 -10.08 -6.13 -18.69
C VAL A 569 -10.37 -4.98 -19.67
N VAL A 570 -11.65 -4.66 -19.87
CA VAL A 570 -12.08 -3.54 -20.71
C VAL A 570 -12.19 -2.28 -19.86
N GLU A 571 -12.88 -2.38 -18.72
CA GLU A 571 -13.08 -1.29 -17.78
C GLU A 571 -12.98 -1.77 -16.34
N TYR A 572 -12.68 -0.85 -15.43
CA TYR A 572 -12.61 -1.16 -14.01
C TYR A 572 -13.01 0.02 -13.12
N PHE A 573 -13.60 -0.31 -11.97
CA PHE A 573 -13.83 0.65 -10.90
C PHE A 573 -12.95 0.30 -9.70
N LYS A 574 -12.06 1.21 -9.31
CA LYS A 574 -11.13 1.02 -8.18
C LYS A 574 -11.51 1.91 -7.00
N ARG A 575 -11.48 1.32 -5.81
CA ARG A 575 -11.49 1.99 -4.51
C ARG A 575 -10.23 1.60 -3.74
N ILE A 576 -9.52 2.58 -3.18
CA ILE A 576 -8.46 2.33 -2.21
C ILE A 576 -9.04 2.54 -0.81
N GLU A 577 -8.82 1.58 0.06
CA GLU A 577 -9.21 1.59 1.45
C GLU A 577 -7.98 1.27 2.30
N PHE A 578 -7.74 2.08 3.34
CA PHE A 578 -6.72 1.79 4.33
C PHE A 578 -7.38 0.97 5.44
N GLN A 579 -7.00 -0.29 5.58
CA GLN A 579 -7.61 -1.19 6.57
C GLN A 579 -7.01 -0.98 7.97
N HIS A 580 -7.49 -1.74 8.95
CA HIS A 580 -7.21 -1.60 10.38
C HIS A 580 -5.74 -1.35 10.79
N ARG A 581 -4.75 -1.80 10.00
CA ARG A 581 -3.31 -1.62 10.26
C ARG A 581 -2.73 -0.34 9.65
N GLY A 582 -3.53 0.39 8.86
CA GLY A 582 -3.09 1.50 8.02
C GLY A 582 -2.45 1.10 6.70
N SER A 583 -2.40 -0.19 6.35
CA SER A 583 -1.94 -0.64 5.03
C SER A 583 -3.01 -0.41 3.96
N ALA A 584 -2.58 -0.17 2.72
CA ALA A 584 -3.47 0.08 1.59
C ALA A 584 -4.06 -1.23 1.02
N HIS A 585 -5.35 -1.19 0.71
CA HIS A 585 -6.08 -2.26 0.03
C HIS A 585 -6.83 -1.69 -1.17
N ALA A 586 -6.66 -2.31 -2.33
CA ALA A 586 -7.40 -1.98 -3.53
C ALA A 586 -8.58 -2.94 -3.68
N GLN A 587 -9.79 -2.39 -3.70
CA GLN A 587 -11.01 -3.11 -4.07
C GLN A 587 -11.38 -2.70 -5.50
N ILE A 588 -11.40 -3.68 -6.41
CA ILE A 588 -11.52 -3.41 -7.84
C ILE A 588 -12.65 -4.27 -8.43
N LEU A 589 -13.61 -3.61 -9.07
CA LEU A 589 -14.59 -4.27 -9.93
C LEU A 589 -14.07 -4.27 -11.36
N LEU A 590 -14.13 -5.41 -12.04
CA LEU A 590 -13.60 -5.62 -13.38
C LEU A 590 -14.73 -5.99 -14.36
N TRP A 591 -14.73 -5.37 -15.54
CA TRP A 591 -15.52 -5.79 -16.69
C TRP A 591 -14.58 -6.43 -17.71
N LEU A 592 -14.77 -7.72 -17.97
CA LEU A 592 -13.92 -8.47 -18.90
C LEU A 592 -14.52 -8.48 -20.30
N ALA A 593 -13.67 -8.45 -21.31
CA ALA A 593 -14.07 -8.70 -22.68
C ALA A 593 -14.66 -10.11 -22.81
N ASN A 594 -15.63 -10.30 -23.70
CA ASN A 594 -16.23 -11.62 -23.97
C ASN A 594 -16.74 -12.35 -22.71
N ALA A 595 -17.14 -11.59 -21.68
CA ALA A 595 -17.73 -12.15 -20.48
C ALA A 595 -19.12 -12.73 -20.81
N PRO A 596 -19.45 -13.93 -20.30
CA PRO A 596 -20.75 -14.54 -20.54
C PRO A 596 -21.86 -13.71 -19.91
N ASN A 597 -22.94 -13.51 -20.66
CA ASN A 597 -24.13 -12.77 -20.21
C ASN A 597 -25.34 -13.70 -20.11
N GLU A 598 -25.17 -14.79 -19.37
CA GLU A 598 -26.23 -15.77 -19.13
C GLU A 598 -27.19 -15.25 -18.04
N GLN A 599 -28.48 -15.45 -18.28
CA GLN A 599 -29.51 -15.35 -17.25
C GLN A 599 -29.65 -16.68 -16.53
N VAL A 600 -30.07 -16.64 -15.26
CA VAL A 600 -30.30 -17.84 -14.46
C VAL A 600 -31.67 -18.41 -14.84
N GLU A 601 -31.76 -19.14 -15.95
CA GLU A 601 -32.96 -19.86 -16.35
C GLU A 601 -32.66 -21.35 -16.58
N ASN A 602 -33.53 -22.23 -16.09
CA ASN A 602 -33.46 -23.69 -16.28
C ASN A 602 -32.16 -24.39 -15.84
N GLY A 603 -31.58 -23.99 -14.71
CA GLY A 603 -30.68 -24.86 -13.94
C GLY A 603 -29.18 -24.74 -14.20
N GLY A 604 -28.68 -23.69 -14.87
CA GLY A 604 -27.24 -23.45 -14.93
C GLY A 604 -26.80 -22.18 -15.65
N MET A 605 -25.51 -21.87 -15.52
CA MET A 605 -24.80 -20.83 -16.29
C MET A 605 -23.48 -21.44 -16.83
N PRO A 606 -23.54 -22.36 -17.80
CA PRO A 606 -22.39 -23.17 -18.21
C PRO A 606 -21.22 -22.33 -18.71
N GLU A 607 -21.44 -21.25 -19.48
CA GLU A 607 -20.33 -20.40 -19.93
C GLU A 607 -19.72 -19.58 -18.78
N THR A 608 -20.55 -19.18 -17.82
CA THR A 608 -20.12 -18.51 -16.59
C THR A 608 -19.29 -19.44 -15.72
N VAL A 609 -19.65 -20.72 -15.64
CA VAL A 609 -18.88 -21.75 -14.92
C VAL A 609 -17.56 -22.07 -15.64
N ALA A 610 -17.54 -22.04 -16.97
CA ALA A 610 -16.32 -22.24 -17.76
C ALA A 610 -15.36 -21.03 -17.76
N LEU A 611 -15.81 -19.84 -17.34
CA LEU A 611 -14.96 -18.64 -17.30
C LEU A 611 -13.78 -18.77 -16.30
N PRO A 612 -13.99 -19.16 -15.03
CA PRO A 612 -12.90 -19.45 -14.10
C PRO A 612 -11.82 -20.38 -14.66
N GLU A 613 -12.18 -21.45 -15.35
CA GLU A 613 -11.22 -22.41 -15.94
C GLU A 613 -10.32 -21.77 -17.01
N ARG A 614 -10.83 -20.76 -17.71
CA ARG A 614 -10.09 -19.98 -18.72
C ARG A 614 -9.14 -18.97 -18.09
N ILE A 615 -9.57 -18.27 -17.04
CA ILE A 615 -8.81 -17.15 -16.47
C ILE A 615 -7.92 -17.54 -15.27
N LEU A 616 -8.21 -18.66 -14.61
CA LEU A 616 -7.42 -19.18 -13.51
C LEU A 616 -6.53 -20.32 -13.99
N SER A 617 -5.28 -20.33 -13.52
CA SER A 617 -4.37 -21.47 -13.61
C SER A 617 -4.14 -22.02 -12.20
N LEU A 618 -4.59 -23.24 -11.94
CA LEU A 618 -4.23 -23.95 -10.72
C LEU A 618 -2.80 -24.46 -10.87
N ASN A 619 -1.82 -23.74 -10.32
CA ASN A 619 -0.47 -24.26 -10.14
C ASN A 619 -0.32 -24.69 -8.67
N ASN A 620 -0.25 -26.01 -8.43
CA ASN A 620 -0.05 -26.56 -7.08
C ASN A 620 1.29 -26.13 -6.45
N GLU A 621 2.30 -25.79 -7.24
CA GLU A 621 3.56 -25.22 -6.74
C GLU A 621 3.36 -23.81 -6.14
N ALA A 622 2.37 -23.06 -6.63
CA ALA A 622 2.04 -21.75 -6.06
C ALA A 622 1.34 -21.84 -4.69
N LEU A 623 0.70 -22.98 -4.38
CA LEU A 623 0.15 -23.29 -3.06
C LEU A 623 1.25 -23.70 -2.05
N ALA A 624 2.41 -24.14 -2.52
CA ALA A 624 3.56 -24.52 -1.68
C ALA A 624 4.35 -23.31 -1.14
N ARG A 625 3.87 -22.07 -1.37
CA ARG A 625 4.52 -20.87 -0.82
C ARG A 625 4.51 -20.92 0.72
N PRO A 626 5.64 -20.69 1.39
CA PRO A 626 5.78 -20.84 2.85
C PRO A 626 4.86 -19.90 3.66
N ARG A 627 4.29 -18.86 3.04
CA ARG A 627 3.47 -17.83 3.69
C ARG A 627 2.12 -17.62 3.00
N CYS A 628 1.33 -18.69 2.88
CA CYS A 628 -0.09 -18.55 2.50
C CYS A 628 -0.90 -18.00 3.68
N GLN A 629 -1.89 -17.12 3.41
CA GLN A 629 -2.79 -16.64 4.44
C GLN A 629 -3.61 -17.81 4.98
N ARG A 630 -3.34 -18.22 6.23
CA ARG A 630 -4.12 -19.24 6.93
C ARG A 630 -5.28 -18.57 7.65
N HIS A 631 -6.47 -19.15 7.52
CA HIS A 631 -7.61 -18.71 8.31
C HIS A 631 -7.40 -19.12 9.76
N GLU A 632 -7.11 -18.15 10.61
CA GLU A 632 -7.12 -18.32 12.07
C GLU A 632 -8.48 -17.87 12.61
N HIS A 633 -9.12 -18.71 13.42
CA HIS A 633 -10.43 -18.38 13.96
C HIS A 633 -10.35 -17.20 14.94
N THR A 634 -10.88 -16.05 14.51
CA THR A 634 -11.08 -14.87 15.36
C THR A 634 -12.47 -14.87 15.99
N HIS A 635 -12.74 -13.99 16.97
CA HIS A 635 -14.07 -13.83 17.57
C HIS A 635 -15.18 -13.56 16.53
N MET A 636 -14.86 -12.89 15.43
CA MET A 636 -15.77 -12.64 14.30
C MET A 636 -16.19 -13.91 13.55
N CYS A 637 -15.41 -14.97 13.68
CA CYS A 637 -15.72 -16.28 13.10
C CYS A 637 -16.84 -16.98 13.85
N TYR A 638 -17.13 -16.58 15.09
CA TYR A 638 -18.16 -17.21 15.92
C TYR A 638 -19.32 -16.22 16.08
N LYS A 639 -20.52 -16.62 15.65
CA LYS A 639 -21.74 -15.81 15.84
C LYS A 639 -22.57 -16.45 16.94
N GLY A 640 -22.74 -15.75 18.06
CA GLY A 640 -23.43 -16.27 19.25
C GLY A 640 -22.63 -17.37 19.93
N SER A 641 -23.31 -18.39 20.47
CA SER A 641 -22.70 -19.55 21.16
C SER A 641 -22.19 -20.65 20.22
N ARG A 642 -22.18 -20.42 18.90
CA ARG A 642 -21.74 -21.43 17.92
C ARG A 642 -20.22 -21.65 18.01
N LYS A 643 -19.81 -22.89 18.28
CA LYS A 643 -18.41 -23.35 18.24
C LYS A 643 -17.89 -23.61 16.82
N THR A 644 -18.73 -23.49 15.80
CA THR A 644 -18.36 -23.70 14.40
C THR A 644 -18.09 -22.37 13.69
N CYS A 645 -17.11 -22.35 12.80
CA CYS A 645 -16.80 -21.16 12.02
C CYS A 645 -17.98 -20.75 11.14
N ARG A 646 -18.44 -19.51 11.30
CA ARG A 646 -19.47 -18.87 10.47
C ARG A 646 -19.16 -18.93 8.96
N PHE A 647 -17.88 -18.99 8.60
CA PHE A 647 -17.40 -19.00 7.22
C PHE A 647 -17.05 -20.40 6.70
N ASN A 648 -17.35 -21.46 7.46
CA ASN A 648 -17.10 -22.87 7.11
C ASN A 648 -15.64 -23.22 6.79
N PHE A 649 -14.66 -22.51 7.38
CA PHE A 649 -13.26 -22.92 7.31
C PHE A 649 -12.95 -24.08 8.29
N PRO A 650 -12.03 -25.00 7.94
CA PRO A 650 -11.26 -25.02 6.70
C PRO A 650 -12.11 -25.46 5.50
N LEU A 651 -12.04 -24.70 4.40
CA LEU A 651 -12.56 -25.13 3.11
C LEU A 651 -11.53 -26.08 2.52
N TRP A 652 -11.96 -27.26 2.06
CA TRP A 652 -11.11 -28.12 1.25
C TRP A 652 -10.66 -27.34 0.01
N PRO A 653 -9.42 -27.51 -0.49
CA PRO A 653 -9.07 -27.01 -1.82
C PRO A 653 -10.10 -27.59 -2.78
N MET A 654 -10.90 -26.72 -3.39
CA MET A 654 -11.97 -27.14 -4.31
C MET A 654 -11.32 -27.94 -5.46
N PRO A 655 -11.84 -29.13 -5.80
CA PRO A 655 -11.30 -29.96 -6.87
C PRO A 655 -11.36 -29.31 -8.24
#